data_AF-A0A836C9Z8-F1
#
_entry.id   AF-A0A836C9Z8-F1
#
_cell.length_a   1.000
_cell.length_b   1.000
_cell.length_c   1.000
_cell.angle_alpha   90.00
_cell.angle_beta   90.00
_cell.angle_gamma   90.00
#
_symmetry.space_group_name_H-M   'P 1'
#
loop_
_entity.id
_entity.type
_entity.pdbx_description
1 polymer ?
#
loop_
_entity_poly.entity_id
_entity_poly.type
_entity_poly.pdbx_seq_one_letter_code
_entity_poly.pdbx_strand_id
1 'polypeptide(L)'
;MRRTLSVTSLVPWALAALLIRASAAPVAPGCKAPPRVIDDHASVMKLTEAAACPDHTIKVKWRGFVNLTEPIIVAAGTSLDITGVGKEPAVISGGEKVRLIRVWRGASVTLSNLRLRDGFVEAGARDGGGAIRVSEGGQLSLEACQFWFNQDKGGAIYNDGGVFTCGNSAFASNTAKHSGGAIYNDGDFTCENSTFASNNADDGGAIYNDGGVFTCGNSTFASNTAKHSGGAIYNDGDFTCDNSTFASNNADDGGAIYNDGDFTCDDSTFASNEATNNDGGAIHNRGRFTCGNSAFASNTAASSGGAIANFEEFTCDDSTFASNTATGNGRHGAPEFSEMRGDVCALCGIDRSTSVLTARFGGIADWGGAFYNNDHFTCGNSTFAFNKANDGGAIYNLRDFTCDNSTSTPTQQQLRCTCCDFADTGGAVSMGALLQSSTSTLFTGTSSTSTSSSLHGFRNIMTLCHFTRNNASDGGAAYLSHNTDVYLIQSNFDDNNATHYGGSIMMEKGALVTCTESNFTRSKAIKGGAVYAVARSELDMSSVAIRYSDSHEDGAIFSAGNVSIDSSWLEHNSGGKGAAIYLAQDATGIIVDTTFLFNTATEAGGALHLEPLVTGHVDGCNFLNNTSPVGGALSLAPVDDTRIFNISDSVFTGNIASVGAGGAIVQQGKATVFGVDVGINTTFSNNVAQCCYDGMDSRYDLRCVDASTGYGTGWSCCSERQYLLVNATTGDHTCVTCDMIELNCTSIGITISELPLAAGYWRETFDQDKIRPCWNAGACTGDSTSLLVRTDVYCGEGYTGPYCAVCAPGYASLPGYRCVECTSSATAATITVLVVIALAILLLVWLLFSKSIGVGDVVDGAQVVGSVRPGLRLARIGVLLMQRFRIPIVVLQVLTQYISITGLTLPLQYLEFLRAVDFMSLDMQWLTSPGCAANIDFYGRLLIATLAPLAITALIFTPRFYVWIISRRRHAVASKLRQVVARDVNAFLVFTFLIFSGVSLTVFETFGCDKLHTGNFLRADYSLECDDDEGLHAKYSMYAAFMIAVYPVGIPVLYASILWRSAVKQRDRTQLPSSLASASSFLWRPYKGRAFYWEPVECLRRLMLAGLLVFIMPGKPGQSAVACLFAFCTVVVYDQIRPHQQAMDKWLYMLGYGILFSSMFTSLLMQGRWVEEGSQKAIGSLLIAMNVLLLVMALAQVGLVYRGVQTAAGPLRQNSLFDQYLRSSRSAVESTTAPVDDNSAPLPMS
;
A
#
# COMPACT_ATOMS: atom_id res chain seq x y z
N MET A 1 66.42 1.49 2.50
CA MET A 1 67.84 1.70 2.11
C MET A 1 67.90 2.82 1.08
N ARG A 2 68.98 3.62 1.05
CA ARG A 2 69.56 4.45 -0.06
C ARG A 2 68.63 5.04 -1.15
N ARG A 3 68.74 6.30 -1.61
CA ARG A 3 69.48 7.52 -1.16
C ARG A 3 69.17 8.67 -2.17
N THR A 4 68.89 9.90 -1.71
CA THR A 4 69.30 11.24 -2.27
C THR A 4 69.06 11.59 -3.78
N LEU A 5 68.78 12.82 -4.24
CA LEU A 5 69.09 14.17 -3.71
C LEU A 5 67.84 15.08 -3.42
N SER A 6 67.84 16.34 -3.89
CA SER A 6 67.50 17.53 -3.05
C SER A 6 67.59 18.89 -3.82
N VAL A 7 67.50 20.05 -3.11
CA VAL A 7 67.69 21.47 -3.59
C VAL A 7 66.41 22.04 -4.27
N THR A 8 65.72 23.15 -3.91
CA THR A 8 65.83 24.30 -2.94
C THR A 8 64.43 24.98 -2.79
N SER A 9 64.09 25.99 -1.95
CA SER A 9 64.76 26.77 -0.88
C SER A 9 63.77 27.55 0.01
N LEU A 10 64.03 27.56 1.33
CA LEU A 10 63.93 28.65 2.34
C LEU A 10 62.78 29.71 2.35
N VAL A 11 62.06 29.68 3.49
CA VAL A 11 61.37 30.74 4.29
C VAL A 11 62.35 31.90 4.71
N PRO A 12 62.05 32.93 5.58
CA PRO A 12 60.92 33.16 6.54
C PRO A 12 60.37 34.62 6.66
N TRP A 13 59.34 34.85 7.50
CA TRP A 13 59.39 35.57 8.81
C TRP A 13 58.00 35.92 9.35
N ALA A 14 57.86 35.90 10.69
CA ALA A 14 56.71 36.41 11.43
C ALA A 14 57.22 37.31 12.57
N LEU A 15 56.58 38.45 12.84
CA LEU A 15 56.72 39.19 14.11
C LEU A 15 55.64 40.29 14.28
N ALA A 16 55.44 40.67 15.54
CA ALA A 16 54.81 41.91 16.04
C ALA A 16 53.27 42.06 15.99
N ALA A 17 52.64 41.75 17.13
CA ALA A 17 51.36 42.33 17.53
C ALA A 17 51.34 42.55 19.06
N LEU A 18 51.74 43.74 19.53
CA LEU A 18 51.47 44.19 20.91
C LEU A 18 51.50 45.74 21.01
N LEU A 19 50.45 46.30 21.63
CA LEU A 19 50.30 47.69 22.12
C LEU A 19 50.33 48.86 21.12
N ILE A 20 49.23 49.63 21.08
CA ILE A 20 49.18 51.06 21.49
C ILE A 20 47.70 51.50 21.65
N ARG A 21 47.44 52.42 22.60
CA ARG A 21 46.13 53.03 22.87
C ARG A 21 45.85 54.23 21.96
N ALA A 22 44.57 54.41 21.64
CA ALA A 22 43.84 55.65 21.36
C ALA A 22 44.63 56.97 21.18
N SER A 23 44.59 57.51 19.96
CA SER A 23 44.53 58.95 19.68
C SER A 23 43.93 59.18 18.29
N ALA A 24 42.93 60.08 18.16
CA ALA A 24 42.29 60.36 16.88
C ALA A 24 43.13 61.31 16.00
N ALA A 25 43.49 60.88 14.78
CA ALA A 25 43.85 61.66 13.59
C ALA A 25 44.41 60.72 12.49
N PRO A 26 44.64 61.18 11.25
CA PRO A 26 43.66 61.61 10.25
C PRO A 26 43.62 60.63 9.06
N VAL A 27 42.76 60.91 8.06
CA VAL A 27 42.64 60.15 6.80
C VAL A 27 44.02 59.78 6.21
N ALA A 28 44.25 58.47 5.98
CA ALA A 28 45.47 57.98 5.36
C ALA A 28 45.64 58.54 3.93
N PRO A 29 46.86 58.96 3.53
CA PRO A 29 47.09 59.60 2.23
C PRO A 29 46.99 58.59 1.08
N GLY A 30 45.77 58.41 0.57
CA GLY A 30 45.46 57.51 -0.55
C GLY A 30 43.96 57.32 -0.82
N CYS A 31 43.11 57.49 0.19
CA CYS A 31 41.67 57.28 0.09
C CYS A 31 41.00 58.36 -0.78
N LYS A 32 40.47 57.97 -1.95
CA LYS A 32 39.66 58.86 -2.80
C LYS A 32 38.24 58.96 -2.26
N ALA A 33 37.58 60.10 -2.51
CA ALA A 33 36.19 60.28 -2.11
C ALA A 33 35.26 59.29 -2.87
N PRO A 34 34.34 58.58 -2.17
CA PRO A 34 33.43 57.65 -2.81
C PRO A 34 32.43 58.38 -3.73
N PRO A 35 32.01 57.76 -4.84
CA PRO A 35 30.97 58.31 -5.72
C PRO A 35 29.60 58.30 -5.02
N ARG A 36 28.79 59.34 -5.22
CA ARG A 36 27.43 59.40 -4.62
C ARG A 36 26.43 58.42 -5.27
N VAL A 37 26.66 58.07 -6.54
CA VAL A 37 25.80 57.17 -7.33
C VAL A 37 26.70 56.18 -8.07
N ILE A 38 26.26 54.93 -8.14
CA ILE A 38 26.85 53.84 -8.94
C ILE A 38 25.89 53.53 -10.08
N ASP A 39 26.33 53.70 -11.31
CA ASP A 39 25.58 53.38 -12.54
C ASP A 39 26.46 52.85 -13.69
N ASP A 40 27.78 52.74 -13.48
CA ASP A 40 28.73 52.21 -14.44
C ASP A 40 29.90 51.45 -13.78
N HIS A 41 30.77 50.85 -14.59
CA HIS A 41 31.94 50.13 -14.09
C HIS A 41 32.98 51.06 -13.42
N ALA A 42 33.11 52.32 -13.88
CA ALA A 42 34.10 53.26 -13.36
C ALA A 42 33.75 53.80 -11.96
N SER A 43 32.46 53.89 -11.64
CA SER A 43 31.94 54.23 -10.31
C SER A 43 32.09 53.06 -9.34
N VAL A 44 31.91 51.81 -9.79
CA VAL A 44 32.26 50.60 -9.00
C VAL A 44 33.72 50.61 -8.58
N MET A 45 34.67 50.84 -9.50
CA MET A 45 36.11 50.85 -9.15
C MET A 45 36.43 51.89 -8.05
N LYS A 46 35.82 53.08 -8.11
CA LYS A 46 35.99 54.13 -7.07
C LYS A 46 35.35 53.74 -5.73
N LEU A 47 34.27 52.96 -5.75
CA LEU A 47 33.67 52.42 -4.53
C LEU A 47 34.59 51.36 -3.90
N THR A 48 35.16 50.46 -4.70
CA THR A 48 36.11 49.43 -4.24
C THR A 48 37.36 50.06 -3.62
N GLU A 49 37.95 51.08 -4.27
CA GLU A 49 39.07 51.85 -3.70
C GLU A 49 38.72 52.51 -2.36
N ALA A 50 37.51 53.06 -2.21
CA ALA A 50 37.08 53.73 -0.99
C ALA A 50 36.73 52.75 0.14
N ALA A 51 36.07 51.63 -0.16
CA ALA A 51 35.69 50.60 0.81
C ALA A 51 36.90 49.86 1.40
N ALA A 52 38.01 49.78 0.65
CA ALA A 52 39.27 49.22 1.10
C ALA A 52 40.02 50.11 2.13
N CYS A 53 39.59 51.35 2.35
CA CYS A 53 40.15 52.20 3.40
C CYS A 53 39.51 51.90 4.76
N PRO A 54 40.29 51.66 5.84
CA PRO A 54 39.77 51.40 7.19
C PRO A 54 39.19 52.64 7.85
N ASP A 55 38.34 52.46 8.88
CA ASP A 55 37.75 53.50 9.73
C ASP A 55 36.96 54.63 9.02
N HIS A 56 36.27 54.33 7.90
CA HIS A 56 35.45 55.30 7.17
C HIS A 56 33.95 54.96 7.16
N THR A 57 33.07 55.95 6.92
CA THR A 57 31.64 55.72 6.63
C THR A 57 31.31 56.15 5.21
N ILE A 58 30.74 55.23 4.42
CA ILE A 58 30.47 55.38 2.99
C ILE A 58 28.98 55.14 2.76
N LYS A 59 28.30 56.09 2.10
CA LYS A 59 26.89 55.97 1.70
C LYS A 59 26.73 56.21 0.20
N VAL A 60 26.19 55.23 -0.53
CA VAL A 60 26.08 55.27 -2.00
C VAL A 60 24.73 54.80 -2.49
N LYS A 61 24.31 55.33 -3.65
CA LYS A 61 23.06 54.96 -4.31
C LYS A 61 23.34 54.15 -5.58
N TRP A 62 22.81 52.93 -5.68
CA TRP A 62 22.98 52.06 -6.86
C TRP A 62 21.83 52.24 -7.85
N ARG A 63 22.11 52.30 -9.15
CA ARG A 63 21.10 52.46 -10.21
C ARG A 63 21.37 51.51 -11.37
N GLY A 64 20.31 50.85 -11.84
CA GLY A 64 20.37 49.99 -13.02
C GLY A 64 21.07 48.66 -12.75
N PHE A 65 21.77 48.14 -13.76
CA PHE A 65 22.48 46.86 -13.72
C PHE A 65 23.98 47.11 -13.91
N VAL A 66 24.80 46.58 -13.02
CA VAL A 66 26.27 46.60 -13.16
C VAL A 66 26.84 45.22 -12.84
N ASN A 67 27.75 44.75 -13.70
CA ASN A 67 28.48 43.50 -13.52
C ASN A 67 29.88 43.78 -12.96
N LEU A 68 30.29 43.02 -11.95
CA LEU A 68 31.58 43.17 -11.28
C LEU A 68 32.68 42.35 -11.99
N THR A 69 33.92 42.84 -11.91
CA THR A 69 35.12 42.11 -12.34
C THR A 69 36.02 41.72 -11.18
N GLU A 70 35.82 42.35 -10.01
CA GLU A 70 36.54 42.11 -8.76
C GLU A 70 35.58 42.35 -7.57
N PRO A 71 35.79 41.71 -6.42
CA PRO A 71 34.91 41.85 -5.25
C PRO A 71 35.06 43.22 -4.58
N ILE A 72 33.96 43.77 -4.06
CA ILE A 72 34.00 44.95 -3.18
C ILE A 72 34.50 44.50 -1.80
N ILE A 73 35.71 44.92 -1.42
CA ILE A 73 36.32 44.57 -0.13
C ILE A 73 36.10 45.72 0.86
N VAL A 74 35.39 45.46 1.96
CA VAL A 74 35.14 46.44 3.03
C VAL A 74 36.12 46.19 4.18
N ALA A 75 37.03 47.14 4.41
CA ALA A 75 38.10 47.04 5.40
C ALA A 75 37.61 47.18 6.85
N ALA A 76 38.42 46.73 7.82
CA ALA A 76 38.12 46.83 9.24
C ALA A 76 37.81 48.28 9.69
N GLY A 77 36.81 48.43 10.55
CA GLY A 77 36.33 49.74 11.03
C GLY A 77 35.46 50.51 10.03
N THR A 78 35.32 50.03 8.79
CA THR A 78 34.57 50.75 7.74
C THR A 78 33.12 50.32 7.65
N SER A 79 32.24 51.31 7.53
CA SER A 79 30.80 51.16 7.39
C SER A 79 30.37 51.53 5.97
N LEU A 80 29.66 50.65 5.28
CA LEU A 80 29.20 50.81 3.89
C LEU A 80 27.68 50.61 3.77
N ASP A 81 26.99 51.66 3.34
CA ASP A 81 25.54 51.72 3.12
C ASP A 81 25.27 51.85 1.60
N ILE A 82 24.62 50.84 1.01
CA ILE A 82 24.24 50.80 -0.41
C ILE A 82 22.72 50.72 -0.55
N THR A 83 22.11 51.79 -1.08
CA THR A 83 20.66 51.82 -1.37
C THR A 83 20.38 51.76 -2.89
N GLY A 84 19.58 50.79 -3.34
CA GLY A 84 19.09 50.73 -4.71
C GLY A 84 18.04 51.80 -5.03
N VAL A 85 18.17 52.45 -6.18
CA VAL A 85 17.31 53.55 -6.64
C VAL A 85 16.45 53.13 -7.81
N GLY A 86 15.18 52.87 -7.54
CA GLY A 86 14.17 52.54 -8.53
C GLY A 86 12.91 52.00 -7.88
N LYS A 87 11.88 51.73 -8.70
CA LYS A 87 10.73 50.90 -8.30
C LYS A 87 11.10 49.40 -8.28
N GLU A 88 12.04 49.02 -9.16
CA GLU A 88 12.67 47.70 -9.17
C GLU A 88 14.00 47.75 -8.40
N PRO A 89 14.40 46.66 -7.71
CA PRO A 89 15.71 46.56 -7.07
C PRO A 89 16.86 46.74 -8.07
N ALA A 90 17.86 47.53 -7.69
CA ALA A 90 19.04 47.75 -8.54
C ALA A 90 19.97 46.53 -8.51
N VAL A 91 20.56 46.16 -9.64
CA VAL A 91 21.22 44.86 -9.83
C VAL A 91 22.74 44.96 -9.74
N ILE A 92 23.31 44.09 -8.90
CA ILE A 92 24.73 43.78 -8.81
C ILE A 92 24.91 42.33 -9.27
N SER A 93 25.74 42.09 -10.28
CA SER A 93 26.04 40.74 -10.78
C SER A 93 27.52 40.38 -10.63
N GLY A 94 27.81 39.13 -10.31
CA GLY A 94 29.14 38.52 -10.31
C GLY A 94 29.50 37.80 -11.61
N GLY A 95 28.57 37.75 -12.58
CA GLY A 95 28.76 37.16 -13.90
C GLY A 95 29.20 35.69 -13.92
N GLU A 96 28.82 34.91 -12.90
CA GLU A 96 29.23 33.52 -12.63
C GLU A 96 30.75 33.34 -12.43
N LYS A 97 31.45 34.41 -12.01
CA LYS A 97 32.92 34.43 -11.94
C LYS A 97 33.51 35.06 -10.68
N VAL A 98 32.76 35.92 -10.00
CA VAL A 98 33.30 36.82 -8.96
C VAL A 98 32.33 36.89 -7.78
N ARG A 99 32.87 36.88 -6.55
CA ARG A 99 32.11 37.24 -5.34
C ARG A 99 31.77 38.73 -5.37
N LEU A 100 30.57 39.11 -4.93
CA LEU A 100 30.15 40.51 -4.98
C LEU A 100 30.78 41.35 -3.86
N ILE A 101 30.72 40.90 -2.59
CA ILE A 101 31.19 41.67 -1.42
C ILE A 101 31.96 40.77 -0.44
N ARG A 102 33.04 41.30 0.15
CA ARG A 102 33.73 40.71 1.32
C ARG A 102 33.78 41.71 2.47
N VAL A 103 33.23 41.33 3.62
CA VAL A 103 33.20 42.12 4.86
C VAL A 103 34.27 41.59 5.81
N TRP A 104 35.25 42.42 6.18
CA TRP A 104 36.28 42.06 7.15
C TRP A 104 35.83 42.28 8.61
N ARG A 105 36.61 41.74 9.55
CA ARG A 105 36.44 41.91 10.99
C ARG A 105 36.26 43.38 11.38
N GLY A 106 35.19 43.70 12.11
CA GLY A 106 34.88 45.05 12.56
C GLY A 106 34.39 46.00 11.46
N ALA A 107 34.10 45.52 10.25
CA ALA A 107 33.41 46.27 9.21
C ALA A 107 31.89 46.07 9.30
N SER A 108 31.09 47.04 8.86
CA SER A 108 29.62 46.93 8.80
C SER A 108 29.09 47.24 7.40
N VAL A 109 28.17 46.42 6.90
CA VAL A 109 27.53 46.63 5.60
C VAL A 109 26.01 46.63 5.74
N THR A 110 25.37 47.67 5.21
CA THR A 110 23.91 47.78 5.10
C THR A 110 23.53 47.82 3.63
N LEU A 111 22.67 46.89 3.21
CA LEU A 111 22.17 46.81 1.83
C LEU A 111 20.65 47.00 1.83
N SER A 112 20.13 47.83 0.92
CA SER A 112 18.68 48.03 0.80
C SER A 112 18.20 48.15 -0.64
N ASN A 113 17.11 47.46 -0.99
CA ASN A 113 16.49 47.49 -2.34
C ASN A 113 17.45 47.07 -3.48
N LEU A 114 18.23 45.99 -3.28
CA LEU A 114 19.21 45.48 -4.25
C LEU A 114 18.90 44.05 -4.69
N ARG A 115 19.30 43.69 -5.90
CA ARG A 115 19.33 42.31 -6.41
C ARG A 115 20.77 41.88 -6.66
N LEU A 116 21.26 40.95 -5.86
CA LEU A 116 22.59 40.36 -5.91
C LEU A 116 22.51 38.99 -6.58
N ARG A 117 23.15 38.82 -7.75
CA ARG A 117 23.01 37.60 -8.55
C ARG A 117 24.29 37.13 -9.22
N ASP A 118 24.29 35.86 -9.62
CA ASP A 118 25.38 35.20 -10.34
C ASP A 118 26.74 35.30 -9.61
N GLY A 119 26.73 35.40 -8.28
CA GLY A 119 27.92 35.37 -7.45
C GLY A 119 28.53 33.97 -7.42
N PHE A 120 29.85 33.89 -7.58
CA PHE A 120 30.59 32.62 -7.65
C PHE A 120 32.01 32.77 -7.10
N VAL A 121 32.52 31.69 -6.52
CA VAL A 121 33.92 31.56 -6.06
C VAL A 121 34.52 30.31 -6.70
N GLU A 122 35.77 30.40 -7.15
CA GLU A 122 36.41 29.29 -7.87
C GLU A 122 36.76 28.12 -6.94
N ALA A 123 36.41 26.90 -7.38
CA ALA A 123 36.47 25.70 -6.56
C ALA A 123 37.90 25.39 -6.06
N GLY A 124 38.11 25.49 -4.75
CA GLY A 124 39.39 25.25 -4.09
C GLY A 124 39.79 26.35 -3.11
N ALA A 125 39.20 27.55 -3.22
CA ALA A 125 39.22 28.51 -2.13
C ALA A 125 38.36 27.97 -0.97
N ARG A 126 38.86 27.96 0.27
CA ARG A 126 38.09 27.62 1.49
C ARG A 126 37.18 28.77 1.93
N ASP A 127 36.67 29.51 0.97
CA ASP A 127 36.26 30.91 1.12
C ASP A 127 34.84 31.01 0.58
N GLY A 128 33.87 30.44 1.31
CA GLY A 128 32.47 30.39 0.89
C GLY A 128 31.80 31.77 0.82
N GLY A 129 30.54 31.79 0.40
CA GLY A 129 29.74 32.99 0.19
C GLY A 129 29.84 33.45 -1.25
N GLY A 130 28.96 32.94 -2.12
CA GLY A 130 28.97 33.24 -3.55
C GLY A 130 28.72 34.71 -3.87
N ALA A 131 27.77 35.34 -3.16
CA ALA A 131 27.57 36.80 -3.24
C ALA A 131 28.32 37.55 -2.14
N ILE A 132 28.14 37.17 -0.87
CA ILE A 132 28.72 37.89 0.28
C ILE A 132 29.43 36.91 1.21
N ARG A 133 30.65 37.26 1.62
CA ARG A 133 31.32 36.65 2.79
C ARG A 133 31.46 37.67 3.91
N VAL A 134 30.95 37.34 5.09
CA VAL A 134 31.16 38.08 6.35
C VAL A 134 32.19 37.33 7.17
N SER A 135 33.23 38.02 7.64
CA SER A 135 34.29 37.46 8.49
C SER A 135 34.00 37.71 9.97
N GLU A 136 34.62 36.94 10.87
CA GLU A 136 34.50 37.03 12.34
C GLU A 136 34.41 38.49 12.84
N GLY A 137 33.35 38.82 13.57
CA GLY A 137 33.10 40.15 14.11
C GLY A 137 32.80 41.25 13.06
N GLY A 138 32.52 40.89 11.82
CA GLY A 138 31.86 41.76 10.84
C GLY A 138 30.34 41.83 11.06
N GLN A 139 29.68 42.82 10.46
CA GLN A 139 28.23 43.00 10.54
C GLN A 139 27.61 43.13 9.14
N LEU A 140 26.50 42.43 8.90
CA LEU A 140 25.70 42.54 7.68
C LEU A 140 24.23 42.77 8.05
N SER A 141 23.61 43.78 7.43
CA SER A 141 22.18 44.05 7.55
C SER A 141 21.56 44.22 6.16
N LEU A 142 20.48 43.49 5.91
CA LEU A 142 19.79 43.43 4.62
C LEU A 142 18.32 43.84 4.79
N GLU A 143 17.84 44.74 3.93
CA GLU A 143 16.44 45.14 3.90
C GLU A 143 15.92 45.15 2.46
N ALA A 144 14.80 44.47 2.19
CA ALA A 144 14.19 44.40 0.86
C ALA A 144 15.18 43.99 -0.26
N CYS A 145 16.08 43.03 0.02
CA CYS A 145 17.11 42.57 -0.91
C CYS A 145 16.76 41.22 -1.56
N GLN A 146 17.33 40.94 -2.74
CA GLN A 146 17.06 39.72 -3.51
C GLN A 146 18.37 39.03 -3.90
N PHE A 147 18.50 37.74 -3.60
CA PHE A 147 19.71 36.94 -3.87
C PHE A 147 19.38 35.76 -4.77
N TRP A 148 19.79 35.83 -6.04
CA TRP A 148 19.40 34.83 -7.06
C TRP A 148 20.59 34.17 -7.76
N PHE A 149 20.53 32.85 -7.99
CA PHE A 149 21.51 32.08 -8.78
C PHE A 149 22.96 32.20 -8.30
N ASN A 150 23.19 32.48 -7.02
CA ASN A 150 24.51 32.51 -6.43
C ASN A 150 24.96 31.09 -6.04
N GLN A 151 26.26 30.81 -6.11
CA GLN A 151 26.83 29.47 -6.03
C GLN A 151 28.06 29.40 -5.11
N ASP A 152 28.26 28.20 -4.51
CA ASP A 152 29.31 27.76 -3.54
C ASP A 152 28.77 27.56 -2.10
N LYS A 153 29.58 27.15 -1.11
CA LYS A 153 29.12 26.95 0.30
C LYS A 153 28.55 28.26 0.86
N GLY A 154 27.33 28.23 1.40
CA GLY A 154 26.55 29.45 1.69
C GLY A 154 26.22 30.21 0.41
N GLY A 155 25.41 29.60 -0.47
CA GLY A 155 25.36 29.93 -1.91
C GLY A 155 25.25 31.42 -2.22
N ALA A 156 24.42 32.14 -1.49
CA ALA A 156 24.43 33.61 -1.50
C ALA A 156 25.35 34.19 -0.41
N ILE A 157 25.19 33.79 0.85
CA ILE A 157 25.85 34.39 2.01
C ILE A 157 26.56 33.33 2.84
N TYR A 158 27.79 33.63 3.24
CA TYR A 158 28.53 32.90 4.27
C TYR A 158 28.88 33.85 5.41
N ASN A 159 28.35 33.60 6.61
CA ASN A 159 28.69 34.29 7.84
C ASN A 159 29.61 33.41 8.71
N ASP A 160 30.79 33.93 9.04
CA ASP A 160 31.94 33.23 9.63
C ASP A 160 32.22 33.81 11.03
N GLY A 161 31.27 33.74 11.96
CA GLY A 161 31.37 34.41 13.28
C GLY A 161 31.04 35.90 13.28
N GLY A 162 30.28 36.41 12.31
CA GLY A 162 29.74 37.78 12.30
C GLY A 162 28.31 37.87 12.83
N VAL A 163 27.76 39.10 12.91
CA VAL A 163 26.33 39.32 13.20
C VAL A 163 25.59 39.61 11.89
N PHE A 164 24.51 38.89 11.64
CA PHE A 164 23.75 38.99 10.40
C PHE A 164 22.24 39.21 10.66
N THR A 165 21.67 40.26 10.07
CA THR A 165 20.22 40.50 10.05
C THR A 165 19.66 40.59 8.62
N CYS A 166 18.51 39.96 8.36
CA CYS A 166 17.70 40.19 7.16
C CYS A 166 16.22 40.50 7.43
N GLY A 167 15.69 41.48 6.71
CA GLY A 167 14.28 41.84 6.67
C GLY A 167 13.76 41.91 5.24
N ASN A 168 12.50 41.51 5.02
CA ASN A 168 11.74 41.69 3.79
C ASN A 168 12.45 41.17 2.51
N SER A 169 13.32 40.16 2.65
CA SER A 169 14.30 39.77 1.62
C SER A 169 13.96 38.43 0.96
N ALA A 170 14.46 38.19 -0.25
CA ALA A 170 14.15 36.99 -1.03
C ALA A 170 15.42 36.27 -1.55
N PHE A 171 15.58 35.01 -1.17
CA PHE A 171 16.67 34.14 -1.58
C PHE A 171 16.12 33.03 -2.46
N ALA A 172 16.44 33.05 -3.76
CA ALA A 172 15.85 32.11 -4.71
C ALA A 172 16.87 31.45 -5.65
N SER A 173 16.72 30.15 -5.88
CA SER A 173 17.54 29.38 -6.83
C SER A 173 19.06 29.49 -6.58
N ASN A 174 19.49 29.67 -5.33
CA ASN A 174 20.91 29.62 -4.97
C ASN A 174 21.35 28.15 -4.76
N THR A 175 22.63 27.85 -4.93
CA THR A 175 23.10 26.45 -4.89
C THR A 175 24.46 26.28 -4.22
N ALA A 176 24.47 25.52 -3.13
CA ALA A 176 25.67 25.04 -2.47
C ALA A 176 25.98 23.59 -2.87
N LYS A 177 27.26 23.21 -2.80
CA LYS A 177 27.69 21.79 -2.94
C LYS A 177 27.75 21.03 -1.63
N HIS A 178 27.67 21.75 -0.51
CA HIS A 178 27.80 21.22 0.85
C HIS A 178 26.67 21.85 1.66
N SER A 179 27.00 22.81 2.53
CA SER A 179 26.06 23.41 3.48
C SER A 179 25.47 24.74 2.98
N GLY A 180 24.17 24.96 3.23
CA GLY A 180 23.52 26.26 3.15
C GLY A 180 23.29 26.75 1.73
N GLY A 181 22.21 26.31 1.08
CA GLY A 181 21.97 26.58 -0.34
C GLY A 181 21.84 28.06 -0.67
N ALA A 182 21.29 28.87 0.25
CA ALA A 182 21.34 30.32 0.23
C ALA A 182 22.26 30.89 1.30
N ILE A 183 22.16 30.44 2.56
CA ILE A 183 22.89 31.01 3.70
C ILE A 183 23.61 29.89 4.46
N TYR A 184 24.90 30.09 4.73
CA TYR A 184 25.62 29.39 5.78
C TYR A 184 25.92 30.37 6.90
N ASN A 185 25.66 29.96 8.14
CA ASN A 185 25.82 30.78 9.33
C ASN A 185 26.56 30.04 10.45
N ASP A 186 27.44 30.76 11.14
CA ASP A 186 28.31 30.30 12.23
C ASP A 186 28.43 31.45 13.27
N GLY A 187 27.28 32.00 13.71
CA GLY A 187 27.20 33.25 14.49
C GLY A 187 25.77 33.69 14.76
N ASP A 188 25.54 34.87 15.34
CA ASP A 188 24.16 35.31 15.63
C ASP A 188 23.42 35.77 14.36
N PHE A 189 22.22 35.22 14.14
CA PHE A 189 21.45 35.40 12.92
C PHE A 189 19.96 35.63 13.17
N THR A 190 19.41 36.71 12.61
CA THR A 190 17.97 37.01 12.64
C THR A 190 17.46 37.25 11.23
N CYS A 191 16.40 36.55 10.81
CA CYS A 191 15.76 36.82 9.52
C CYS A 191 14.23 36.82 9.59
N GLU A 192 13.63 37.97 9.32
CA GLU A 192 12.18 38.16 9.38
C GLU A 192 11.57 38.53 8.03
N ASN A 193 10.28 38.24 7.87
CA ASN A 193 9.45 38.66 6.74
C ASN A 193 10.05 38.28 5.37
N SER A 194 10.78 37.16 5.31
CA SER A 194 11.65 36.82 4.17
C SER A 194 11.23 35.53 3.47
N THR A 195 11.65 35.35 2.23
CA THR A 195 11.28 34.20 1.38
C THR A 195 12.51 33.44 0.89
N PHE A 196 12.52 32.13 1.11
CA PHE A 196 13.55 31.19 0.66
C PHE A 196 12.92 30.19 -0.28
N ALA A 197 13.20 30.30 -1.59
CA ALA A 197 12.53 29.51 -2.62
C ALA A 197 13.50 28.75 -3.54
N SER A 198 13.28 27.44 -3.73
CA SER A 198 14.03 26.63 -4.70
C SER A 198 15.56 26.65 -4.53
N ASN A 199 16.06 26.85 -3.31
CA ASN A 199 17.48 26.76 -3.02
C ASN A 199 17.90 25.30 -2.83
N ASN A 200 19.16 24.97 -3.15
CA ASN A 200 19.64 23.59 -3.17
C ASN A 200 21.00 23.45 -2.44
N ALA A 201 21.15 22.44 -1.59
CA ALA A 201 22.39 22.09 -0.90
C ALA A 201 22.55 20.56 -0.76
N ASP A 202 23.67 20.10 -0.19
CA ASP A 202 23.72 18.76 0.42
C ASP A 202 23.00 18.81 1.79
N ASP A 203 23.27 19.83 2.61
CA ASP A 203 22.65 20.05 3.93
C ASP A 203 22.14 21.49 4.06
N GLY A 204 20.94 21.67 4.64
CA GLY A 204 20.33 22.99 4.79
C GLY A 204 19.98 23.63 3.45
N GLY A 205 18.95 23.11 2.77
CA GLY A 205 18.64 23.44 1.38
C GLY A 205 18.49 24.93 1.10
N ALA A 206 17.99 25.71 2.06
CA ALA A 206 18.10 27.17 2.09
C ALA A 206 19.15 27.66 3.10
N ILE A 207 19.06 27.22 4.35
CA ILE A 207 19.87 27.73 5.48
C ILE A 207 20.54 26.57 6.19
N TYR A 208 21.83 26.71 6.45
CA TYR A 208 22.57 25.86 7.38
C TYR A 208 23.12 26.73 8.51
N ASN A 209 22.77 26.39 9.75
CA ASN A 209 23.24 27.05 10.97
C ASN A 209 24.16 26.11 11.77
N ASP A 210 25.46 26.41 11.79
CA ASP A 210 26.55 25.65 12.43
C ASP A 210 26.70 26.00 13.93
N GLY A 211 25.97 27.00 14.40
CA GLY A 211 25.97 27.49 15.78
C GLY A 211 25.54 28.95 15.93
N GLY A 212 25.44 29.42 17.17
CA GLY A 212 24.88 30.74 17.51
C GLY A 212 23.35 30.73 17.62
N VAL A 213 22.76 31.84 18.06
CA VAL A 213 21.29 31.96 18.15
C VAL A 213 20.73 32.29 16.78
N PHE A 214 19.80 31.45 16.29
CA PHE A 214 19.07 31.68 15.06
C PHE A 214 17.59 31.97 15.36
N THR A 215 17.12 33.14 14.93
CA THR A 215 15.69 33.50 14.97
C THR A 215 15.17 33.73 13.56
N CYS A 216 14.10 33.03 13.16
CA CYS A 216 13.27 33.43 12.03
C CYS A 216 11.83 33.76 12.44
N GLY A 217 11.13 34.52 11.60
CA GLY A 217 9.74 34.87 11.84
C GLY A 217 9.04 35.38 10.61
N ASN A 218 7.72 35.17 10.51
CA ASN A 218 6.88 35.68 9.42
C ASN A 218 7.40 35.31 8.01
N SER A 219 8.08 34.16 7.88
CA SER A 219 8.90 33.83 6.70
C SER A 219 8.37 32.62 5.94
N THR A 220 8.76 32.49 4.67
CA THR A 220 8.30 31.40 3.78
C THR A 220 9.47 30.63 3.20
N PHE A 221 9.50 29.32 3.44
CA PHE A 221 10.46 28.36 2.91
C PHE A 221 9.75 27.41 1.96
N ALA A 222 9.92 27.61 0.65
CA ALA A 222 9.17 26.90 -0.39
C ALA A 222 10.07 26.14 -1.37
N SER A 223 9.80 24.85 -1.59
CA SER A 223 10.48 24.03 -2.60
C SER A 223 12.01 23.98 -2.50
N ASN A 224 12.58 24.17 -1.31
CA ASN A 224 14.02 24.02 -1.11
C ASN A 224 14.40 22.53 -1.02
N THR A 225 15.64 22.19 -1.35
CA THR A 225 16.08 20.79 -1.43
C THR A 225 17.46 20.61 -0.79
N ALA A 226 17.54 19.71 0.18
CA ALA A 226 18.78 19.15 0.68
C ALA A 226 18.96 17.73 0.09
N LYS A 227 20.21 17.25 0.01
CA LYS A 227 20.52 15.87 -0.35
C LYS A 227 20.51 14.94 0.87
N HIS A 228 20.76 15.48 2.04
CA HIS A 228 20.91 14.76 3.29
C HIS A 228 19.94 15.34 4.32
N SER A 229 20.33 16.38 5.07
CA SER A 229 19.50 16.85 6.18
C SER A 229 18.96 18.27 6.00
N GLY A 230 17.70 18.49 6.37
CA GLY A 230 17.10 19.81 6.48
C GLY A 230 16.75 20.45 5.14
N GLY A 231 15.63 20.05 4.55
CA GLY A 231 15.28 20.43 3.17
C GLY A 231 15.16 21.94 2.93
N ALA A 232 14.76 22.69 3.97
CA ALA A 232 14.90 24.13 4.05
C ALA A 232 16.00 24.55 5.05
N ILE A 233 15.95 24.06 6.28
CA ILE A 233 16.82 24.48 7.38
C ILE A 233 17.52 23.27 7.99
N TYR A 234 18.85 23.36 8.12
CA TYR A 234 19.65 22.52 9.00
C TYR A 234 20.16 23.40 10.15
N ASN A 235 20.05 22.94 11.41
CA ASN A 235 20.42 23.73 12.58
C ASN A 235 21.08 22.91 13.71
N ASP A 236 22.27 23.35 14.15
CA ASP A 236 23.00 22.82 15.32
C ASP A 236 22.93 23.73 16.57
N GLY A 237 22.34 24.94 16.48
CA GLY A 237 22.31 25.95 17.56
C GLY A 237 20.94 26.15 18.22
N ASP A 238 20.80 27.18 19.08
CA ASP A 238 19.48 27.55 19.62
C ASP A 238 18.62 28.19 18.52
N PHE A 239 17.39 27.71 18.34
CA PHE A 239 16.55 28.05 17.20
C PHE A 239 15.11 28.42 17.58
N THR A 240 14.62 29.52 17.05
CA THR A 240 13.21 29.93 17.16
C THR A 240 12.69 30.30 15.79
N CYS A 241 11.54 29.76 15.38
CA CYS A 241 10.93 30.16 14.11
C CYS A 241 9.39 30.16 14.13
N ASP A 242 8.82 31.35 14.31
CA ASP A 242 7.39 31.53 14.55
C ASP A 242 6.66 32.12 13.34
N ASN A 243 5.33 31.92 13.29
CA ASN A 243 4.42 32.41 12.25
C ASN A 243 4.98 32.20 10.82
N SER A 244 5.59 31.05 10.56
CA SER A 244 6.35 30.77 9.34
C SER A 244 5.78 29.59 8.56
N THR A 245 5.97 29.59 7.24
CA THR A 245 5.43 28.59 6.32
C THR A 245 6.54 27.79 5.65
N PHE A 246 6.53 26.48 5.85
CA PHE A 246 7.43 25.50 5.23
C PHE A 246 6.64 24.62 4.27
N ALA A 247 6.79 24.85 2.96
CA ALA A 247 5.99 24.18 1.94
C ALA A 247 6.85 23.42 0.91
N SER A 248 6.56 22.14 0.72
CA SER A 248 7.14 21.32 -0.36
C SER A 248 8.67 21.25 -0.39
N ASN A 249 9.31 21.37 0.78
CA ASN A 249 10.74 21.16 0.92
C ASN A 249 11.07 19.65 0.97
N ASN A 250 12.31 19.29 0.60
CA ASN A 250 12.70 17.89 0.42
C ASN A 250 14.11 17.59 0.97
N ALA A 251 14.28 16.47 1.69
CA ALA A 251 15.57 15.97 2.19
C ALA A 251 15.61 14.43 2.25
N ASP A 252 16.69 13.85 2.78
CA ASP A 252 16.69 12.45 3.27
C ASP A 252 16.09 12.39 4.69
N ASP A 253 16.53 13.30 5.58
CA ASP A 253 16.04 13.54 6.95
C ASP A 253 15.50 14.97 7.13
N GLY A 254 14.37 15.14 7.83
CA GLY A 254 13.85 16.47 8.16
C GLY A 254 13.44 17.25 6.90
N GLY A 255 12.33 16.83 6.27
CA GLY A 255 11.93 17.29 4.93
C GLY A 255 11.85 18.81 4.79
N ALA A 256 11.50 19.54 5.85
CA ALA A 256 11.71 20.98 5.96
C ALA A 256 12.86 21.35 6.91
N ILE A 257 12.86 20.82 8.13
CA ILE A 257 13.80 21.20 9.19
C ILE A 257 14.48 19.95 9.74
N TYR A 258 15.81 20.01 9.82
CA TYR A 258 16.61 19.12 10.64
C TYR A 258 17.24 19.95 11.76
N ASN A 259 17.11 19.50 13.00
CA ASN A 259 17.48 20.26 14.19
C ASN A 259 18.16 19.38 15.25
N ASP A 260 19.37 19.75 15.67
CA ASP A 260 20.14 19.10 16.75
C ASP A 260 20.25 19.98 18.03
N GLY A 261 19.88 21.27 17.99
CA GLY A 261 19.85 22.18 19.16
C GLY A 261 18.45 22.38 19.77
N ASP A 262 18.28 23.30 20.74
CA ASP A 262 16.95 23.58 21.31
C ASP A 262 16.09 24.39 20.32
N PHE A 263 14.83 23.98 20.11
CA PHE A 263 13.93 24.54 19.10
C PHE A 263 12.56 24.94 19.66
N THR A 264 12.03 26.07 19.19
CA THR A 264 10.65 26.51 19.41
C THR A 264 10.03 26.99 18.10
N CYS A 265 8.79 26.55 17.80
CA CYS A 265 7.99 27.15 16.73
C CYS A 265 6.50 27.25 17.08
N ASP A 266 5.99 28.47 17.11
CA ASP A 266 4.57 28.77 17.28
C ASP A 266 3.92 29.30 16.00
N ASP A 267 2.59 29.17 15.88
CA ASP A 267 1.74 29.68 14.79
C ASP A 267 2.20 29.27 13.37
N SER A 268 2.94 28.16 13.22
CA SER A 268 3.67 27.83 11.99
C SER A 268 3.00 26.72 11.18
N THR A 269 3.19 26.75 9.85
CA THR A 269 2.57 25.82 8.90
C THR A 269 3.61 25.00 8.15
N PHE A 270 3.53 23.67 8.26
CA PHE A 270 4.38 22.71 7.58
C PHE A 270 3.52 21.88 6.62
N ALA A 271 3.62 22.16 5.32
CA ALA A 271 2.75 21.60 4.31
C ALA A 271 3.50 20.83 3.21
N SER A 272 3.15 19.56 3.01
CA SER A 272 3.62 18.72 1.89
C SER A 272 5.15 18.61 1.77
N ASN A 273 5.88 18.63 2.89
CA ASN A 273 7.32 18.40 2.93
C ASN A 273 7.62 16.89 2.90
N GLU A 274 8.80 16.50 2.38
CA GLU A 274 9.14 15.10 2.11
C GLU A 274 10.55 14.73 2.63
N ALA A 275 10.62 13.75 3.53
CA ALA A 275 11.84 13.05 3.92
C ALA A 275 11.93 11.73 3.12
N THR A 276 12.78 11.70 2.10
CA THR A 276 12.74 10.71 1.01
C THR A 276 13.42 9.38 1.30
N ASN A 277 14.25 9.29 2.35
CA ASN A 277 14.97 8.06 2.72
C ASN A 277 14.84 7.69 4.21
N ASN A 278 14.61 8.66 5.09
CA ASN A 278 14.64 8.47 6.56
C ASN A 278 13.41 9.10 7.24
N ASP A 279 13.60 9.76 8.40
CA ASP A 279 12.55 10.15 9.35
C ASP A 279 12.21 11.66 9.29
N GLY A 280 11.04 12.02 9.83
CA GLY A 280 10.64 13.42 10.05
C GLY A 280 10.24 14.14 8.77
N GLY A 281 9.06 13.84 8.24
CA GLY A 281 8.61 14.33 6.93
C GLY A 281 8.55 15.86 6.80
N ALA A 282 8.30 16.57 7.90
CA ALA A 282 8.55 18.01 8.03
C ALA A 282 9.76 18.29 8.94
N ILE A 283 9.79 17.74 10.15
CA ILE A 283 10.79 18.04 11.17
C ILE A 283 11.45 16.75 11.65
N HIS A 284 12.78 16.73 11.67
CA HIS A 284 13.57 15.75 12.42
C HIS A 284 14.31 16.50 13.54
N ASN A 285 14.10 16.10 14.80
CA ASN A 285 14.56 16.84 15.98
C ASN A 285 15.31 15.99 17.02
N ARG A 286 16.51 16.45 17.43
CA ARG A 286 17.36 15.85 18.48
C ARG A 286 17.74 16.77 19.66
N GLY A 287 17.14 17.96 19.78
CA GLY A 287 17.24 18.80 20.99
C GLY A 287 15.87 19.00 21.66
N ARG A 288 15.74 19.83 22.71
CA ARG A 288 14.40 20.08 23.29
C ARG A 288 13.53 20.81 22.28
N PHE A 289 12.27 20.40 22.14
CA PHE A 289 11.35 21.02 21.18
C PHE A 289 10.01 21.42 21.81
N THR A 290 9.54 22.63 21.51
CA THR A 290 8.21 23.12 21.86
C THR A 290 7.48 23.62 20.61
N CYS A 291 6.21 23.24 20.42
CA CYS A 291 5.35 23.89 19.43
C CYS A 291 3.94 24.23 19.94
N GLY A 292 3.39 25.34 19.45
CA GLY A 292 2.03 25.79 19.75
C GLY A 292 1.29 26.22 18.48
N ASN A 293 -0.03 26.05 18.47
CA ASN A 293 -0.94 26.60 17.45
C ASN A 293 -0.53 26.29 15.98
N SER A 294 0.18 25.18 15.76
CA SER A 294 0.88 24.90 14.49
C SER A 294 0.19 23.82 13.67
N ALA A 295 0.36 23.88 12.34
CA ALA A 295 -0.35 23.03 11.38
C ALA A 295 0.62 22.19 10.53
N PHE A 296 0.54 20.87 10.67
CA PHE A 296 1.32 19.88 9.96
C PHE A 296 0.41 19.12 8.97
N ALA A 297 0.47 19.48 7.69
CA ALA A 297 -0.44 18.98 6.66
C ALA A 297 0.26 18.22 5.52
N SER A 298 -0.15 16.98 5.28
CA SER A 298 0.29 16.16 4.12
C SER A 298 1.80 15.94 4.00
N ASN A 299 2.55 16.02 5.10
CA ASN A 299 3.99 15.74 5.10
C ASN A 299 4.23 14.23 5.01
N THR A 300 5.35 13.82 4.42
CA THR A 300 5.64 12.41 4.14
C THR A 300 7.06 12.04 4.58
N ALA A 301 7.18 10.95 5.34
CA ALA A 301 8.45 10.32 5.69
C ALA A 301 8.59 8.94 5.03
N ALA A 302 9.81 8.59 4.63
CA ALA A 302 10.12 7.26 4.13
C ALA A 302 10.17 6.21 5.25
N SER A 303 10.60 6.58 6.45
CA SER A 303 10.68 5.72 7.63
C SER A 303 9.59 6.09 8.65
N SER A 304 9.89 6.89 9.69
CA SER A 304 9.03 7.18 10.84
C SER A 304 8.72 8.69 10.97
N GLY A 305 7.64 9.02 11.67
CA GLY A 305 7.27 10.41 11.97
C GLY A 305 6.90 11.21 10.72
N GLY A 306 5.75 10.89 10.12
CA GLY A 306 5.33 11.47 8.83
C GLY A 306 5.24 13.00 8.81
N ALA A 307 5.00 13.65 9.95
CA ALA A 307 5.27 15.07 10.15
C ALA A 307 6.54 15.30 10.96
N ILE A 308 6.65 14.72 12.15
CA ILE A 308 7.75 15.00 13.09
C ILE A 308 8.32 13.69 13.64
N ALA A 309 9.63 13.58 13.61
CA ALA A 309 10.40 12.57 14.32
C ALA A 309 11.23 13.25 15.41
N ASN A 310 11.04 12.82 16.65
CA ASN A 310 11.56 13.50 17.83
C ASN A 310 12.31 12.53 18.76
N PHE A 311 13.48 12.95 19.25
CA PHE A 311 14.38 12.08 20.02
C PHE A 311 14.70 12.55 21.46
N GLU A 312 14.18 13.71 21.88
CA GLU A 312 14.39 14.36 23.19
C GLU A 312 13.06 14.87 23.79
N GLU A 313 13.07 15.63 24.88
CA GLU A 313 11.83 16.17 25.50
C GLU A 313 11.03 17.07 24.53
N PHE A 314 9.72 16.77 24.38
CA PHE A 314 8.83 17.48 23.48
C PHE A 314 7.48 17.86 24.10
N THR A 315 7.04 19.08 23.84
CA THR A 315 5.69 19.56 24.17
C THR A 315 5.05 20.14 22.92
N CYS A 316 3.82 19.76 22.58
CA CYS A 316 3.10 20.44 21.52
C CYS A 316 1.59 20.52 21.72
N ASP A 317 1.12 21.76 21.77
CA ASP A 317 -0.24 22.13 22.18
C ASP A 317 -0.99 22.88 21.06
N ASP A 318 -2.32 22.85 21.11
CA ASP A 318 -3.24 23.54 20.19
C ASP A 318 -2.97 23.29 18.69
N SER A 319 -2.33 22.16 18.36
CA SER A 319 -1.74 21.92 17.03
C SER A 319 -2.50 20.87 16.22
N THR A 320 -2.44 20.98 14.89
CA THR A 320 -3.19 20.12 13.96
C THR A 320 -2.24 19.30 13.08
N PHE A 321 -2.35 17.99 13.15
CA PHE A 321 -1.64 17.03 12.32
C PHE A 321 -2.64 16.36 11.36
N ALA A 322 -2.62 16.74 10.08
CA ALA A 322 -3.57 16.28 9.07
C ALA A 322 -2.88 15.55 7.90
N SER A 323 -3.35 14.35 7.55
CA SER A 323 -2.96 13.61 6.34
C SER A 323 -1.46 13.29 6.21
N ASN A 324 -0.70 13.31 7.30
CA ASN A 324 0.73 13.01 7.28
C ASN A 324 0.95 11.50 7.14
N THR A 325 2.02 11.09 6.44
CA THR A 325 2.25 9.69 6.09
C THR A 325 3.67 9.22 6.38
N ALA A 326 3.82 8.15 7.15
CA ALA A 326 5.03 7.33 7.24
C ALA A 326 4.87 6.12 6.30
N THR A 327 5.77 5.95 5.32
CA THR A 327 5.56 5.02 4.19
C THR A 327 6.31 3.69 4.29
N GLY A 328 7.26 3.53 5.20
CA GLY A 328 8.01 2.29 5.40
C GLY A 328 8.97 1.87 4.28
N ASN A 329 9.33 2.81 3.40
CA ASN A 329 10.30 2.58 2.32
C ASN A 329 11.72 3.04 2.70
N GLY A 330 11.94 3.36 3.98
CA GLY A 330 13.19 3.90 4.48
C GLY A 330 14.39 2.98 4.25
N ARG A 331 15.57 3.58 4.07
CA ARG A 331 16.80 2.81 3.75
C ARG A 331 17.51 2.23 4.96
N HIS A 332 17.10 2.61 6.16
CA HIS A 332 17.58 2.05 7.40
C HIS A 332 16.57 1.03 7.93
N GLY A 333 17.02 -0.21 8.14
CA GLY A 333 16.39 -1.04 9.16
C GLY A 333 16.63 -0.39 10.53
N ALA A 334 15.70 -0.61 11.47
CA ALA A 334 15.61 -0.05 12.84
C ALA A 334 16.85 0.72 13.33
N PRO A 335 16.69 1.99 13.78
CA PRO A 335 17.77 2.97 13.93
C PRO A 335 19.04 2.38 14.55
N GLU A 336 20.18 2.57 13.87
CA GLU A 336 21.48 2.17 14.41
C GLU A 336 21.79 3.04 15.64
N PHE A 337 21.46 2.52 16.82
CA PHE A 337 21.83 3.03 18.16
C PHE A 337 23.36 3.13 18.32
N SER A 338 23.97 4.11 17.64
CA SER A 338 25.41 4.22 17.45
C SER A 338 26.05 5.44 18.13
N GLU A 339 25.26 6.45 18.52
CA GLU A 339 25.74 7.63 19.24
C GLU A 339 25.02 7.89 20.57
N MET A 340 25.13 6.96 21.52
CA MET A 340 25.12 7.37 22.93
C MET A 340 26.45 8.07 23.25
N ARG A 341 26.52 9.39 23.07
CA ARG A 341 27.34 10.23 23.95
C ARG A 341 26.53 10.38 25.25
N GLY A 342 26.96 9.94 26.40
CA GLY A 342 28.33 9.78 26.83
C GLY A 342 28.52 10.61 28.09
N ASP A 343 27.98 10.12 29.20
CA ASP A 343 28.71 10.24 30.47
C ASP A 343 28.45 9.04 31.40
N VAL A 344 29.49 8.69 32.17
CA VAL A 344 29.53 7.60 33.17
C VAL A 344 29.47 6.15 32.66
N CYS A 345 30.57 5.66 32.07
CA CYS A 345 31.28 4.49 32.64
C CYS A 345 32.69 4.28 32.05
N ALA A 346 33.64 5.09 32.51
CA ALA A 346 35.06 4.87 32.25
C ALA A 346 35.69 3.96 33.32
N LEU A 347 35.47 2.63 33.28
CA LEU A 347 36.29 1.62 33.99
C LEU A 347 35.94 0.14 33.67
N CYS A 348 36.44 -0.38 32.53
CA CYS A 348 37.04 -1.72 32.40
C CYS A 348 37.42 -2.02 30.94
N GLY A 349 38.69 -2.29 30.67
CA GLY A 349 39.14 -2.64 29.31
C GLY A 349 39.05 -4.14 29.03
N ILE A 350 38.30 -4.52 28.00
CA ILE A 350 38.37 -5.82 27.31
C ILE A 350 38.42 -5.56 25.79
N ASP A 351 39.08 -6.48 25.08
CA ASP A 351 39.64 -6.32 23.73
C ASP A 351 38.62 -6.40 22.58
N ARG A 352 38.99 -5.85 21.41
CA ARG A 352 38.21 -5.89 20.17
C ARG A 352 38.33 -7.25 19.46
N SER A 353 37.57 -8.25 19.90
CA SER A 353 37.23 -9.39 19.02
C SER A 353 36.02 -10.21 19.49
N THR A 354 35.18 -10.60 18.52
CA THR A 354 34.22 -11.72 18.55
C THR A 354 33.14 -11.74 19.64
N SER A 355 32.04 -11.03 19.41
CA SER A 355 30.67 -11.62 19.43
C SER A 355 29.61 -10.60 18.99
N VAL A 356 29.29 -10.57 17.69
CA VAL A 356 28.10 -9.85 17.20
C VAL A 356 26.86 -10.68 17.58
N LEU A 357 26.31 -10.46 18.77
CA LEU A 357 24.99 -10.96 19.12
C LEU A 357 23.95 -10.01 18.52
N THR A 358 23.66 -10.19 17.22
CA THR A 358 22.57 -9.48 16.56
C THR A 358 21.25 -10.03 17.06
N ALA A 359 20.62 -9.30 17.99
CA ALA A 359 19.20 -9.44 18.26
C ALA A 359 18.43 -8.96 17.02
N ARG A 360 18.25 -9.87 16.05
CA ARG A 360 17.43 -9.62 14.85
C ARG A 360 15.95 -9.56 15.25
N PHE A 361 15.47 -8.39 15.63
CA PHE A 361 14.08 -8.05 15.37
C PHE A 361 13.94 -7.79 13.86
N GLY A 362 13.45 -8.80 13.15
CA GLY A 362 13.27 -8.77 11.71
C GLY A 362 11.95 -8.11 11.34
N GLY A 363 11.91 -6.77 11.39
CA GLY A 363 10.86 -5.93 10.86
C GLY A 363 11.45 -4.56 10.52
N ILE A 364 11.16 -4.05 9.33
CA ILE A 364 11.19 -2.59 9.12
C ILE A 364 9.99 -2.09 9.92
N ALA A 365 10.18 -1.10 10.76
CA ALA A 365 9.25 -0.77 11.82
C ALA A 365 8.81 0.68 11.63
N ASP A 366 7.63 0.83 11.02
CA ASP A 366 7.25 1.98 10.20
C ASP A 366 6.38 2.98 10.98
N TRP A 367 6.95 3.50 12.07
CA TRP A 367 6.18 4.03 13.19
C TRP A 367 5.74 5.50 13.05
N GLY A 368 4.49 5.80 13.44
CA GLY A 368 4.03 7.16 13.71
C GLY A 368 3.68 7.97 12.46
N GLY A 369 2.43 7.83 11.98
CA GLY A 369 1.96 8.46 10.74
C GLY A 369 2.01 10.00 10.77
N ALA A 370 1.76 10.61 11.92
CA ALA A 370 2.10 12.02 12.18
C ALA A 370 3.40 12.13 12.96
N PHE A 371 3.53 11.35 14.04
CA PHE A 371 4.44 11.65 15.11
C PHE A 371 5.18 10.39 15.59
N TYR A 372 6.51 10.45 15.59
CA TYR A 372 7.39 9.45 16.20
C TYR A 372 8.17 10.09 17.34
N ASN A 373 8.20 9.43 18.50
CA ASN A 373 8.89 9.94 19.67
C ASN A 373 9.61 8.89 20.52
N ASN A 374 10.77 9.27 21.03
CA ASN A 374 11.67 8.44 21.83
C ASN A 374 11.93 8.94 23.27
N ASP A 375 11.32 10.05 23.69
CA ASP A 375 11.41 10.56 25.08
C ASP A 375 10.05 11.03 25.65
N HIS A 376 10.01 11.87 26.69
CA HIS A 376 8.75 12.39 27.26
C HIS A 376 7.99 13.31 26.27
N PHE A 377 6.70 13.03 26.05
CA PHE A 377 5.81 13.86 25.21
C PHE A 377 4.54 14.29 25.95
N THR A 378 4.25 15.60 25.89
CA THR A 378 2.98 16.21 26.33
C THR A 378 2.19 16.75 25.12
N CYS A 379 0.90 16.40 25.00
CA CYS A 379 -0.04 17.07 24.08
C CYS A 379 -1.27 17.63 24.79
N GLY A 380 -1.60 18.88 24.48
CA GLY A 380 -2.83 19.57 24.87
C GLY A 380 -3.61 20.06 23.66
N ASN A 381 -4.94 19.93 23.72
CA ASN A 381 -5.94 20.40 22.74
C ASN A 381 -5.59 20.16 21.24
N SER A 382 -4.88 19.07 20.92
CA SER A 382 -4.31 18.84 19.58
C SER A 382 -5.09 17.80 18.75
N THR A 383 -5.15 17.99 17.43
CA THR A 383 -5.96 17.16 16.51
C THR A 383 -5.08 16.34 15.57
N PHE A 384 -5.34 15.03 15.49
CA PHE A 384 -4.64 14.08 14.63
C PHE A 384 -5.64 13.44 13.66
N ALA A 385 -5.73 13.97 12.44
CA ALA A 385 -6.70 13.55 11.42
C ALA A 385 -6.03 12.90 10.20
N PHE A 386 -6.58 11.80 9.68
CA PHE A 386 -6.15 11.14 8.42
C PHE A 386 -4.67 10.72 8.35
N ASN A 387 -3.94 10.70 9.47
CA ASN A 387 -2.52 10.34 9.49
C ASN A 387 -2.36 8.82 9.35
N LYS A 388 -1.30 8.40 8.64
CA LYS A 388 -1.10 7.00 8.26
C LYS A 388 0.35 6.54 8.44
N ALA A 389 0.52 5.41 9.12
CA ALA A 389 1.74 4.61 9.11
C ALA A 389 1.43 3.23 8.50
N ASN A 390 2.45 2.40 8.25
CA ASN A 390 2.24 0.98 7.92
C ASN A 390 2.08 0.16 9.21
N ASP A 391 2.96 0.40 10.20
CA ASP A 391 2.98 -0.28 11.49
C ASP A 391 2.93 0.77 12.61
N GLY A 392 1.82 0.82 13.35
CA GLY A 392 1.59 1.82 14.39
C GLY A 392 0.70 3.00 13.96
N GLY A 393 0.26 3.79 14.94
CA GLY A 393 -0.78 4.78 14.71
C GLY A 393 -0.31 6.14 14.21
N ALA A 394 -1.18 7.15 14.28
CA ALA A 394 -0.82 8.56 14.09
C ALA A 394 0.31 8.99 15.03
N ILE A 395 0.28 8.54 16.30
CA ILE A 395 1.37 8.67 17.27
C ILE A 395 2.03 7.30 17.49
N TYR A 396 3.36 7.29 17.52
CA TYR A 396 4.14 6.23 18.16
C TYR A 396 5.03 6.82 19.26
N ASN A 397 4.93 6.28 20.47
CA ASN A 397 5.76 6.70 21.60
C ASN A 397 6.45 5.51 22.29
N LEU A 398 7.74 5.69 22.62
CA LEU A 398 8.56 4.69 23.30
C LEU A 398 8.73 4.94 24.82
N ARG A 399 8.30 6.10 25.32
CA ARG A 399 8.34 6.47 26.76
C ARG A 399 7.02 7.08 27.23
N ASP A 400 7.05 7.82 28.33
CA ASP A 400 5.89 8.48 28.93
C ASP A 400 5.16 9.41 27.95
N PHE A 401 3.84 9.25 27.88
CA PHE A 401 2.91 10.11 27.16
C PHE A 401 1.91 10.74 28.13
N THR A 402 1.81 12.07 28.14
CA THR A 402 0.77 12.78 28.88
C THR A 402 -0.13 13.57 27.94
N CYS A 403 -1.41 13.19 27.88
CA CYS A 403 -2.47 14.07 27.44
C CYS A 403 -3.26 14.54 28.66
N ASP A 404 -3.02 15.78 29.08
CA ASP A 404 -3.82 16.46 30.10
C ASP A 404 -3.95 17.96 29.76
N ASN A 405 -5.13 18.53 30.00
CA ASN A 405 -5.46 19.95 29.79
C ASN A 405 -5.45 20.74 31.12
N SER A 406 -5.00 20.14 32.22
CA SER A 406 -5.01 20.73 33.57
C SER A 406 -4.01 21.87 33.80
N THR A 407 -3.09 22.12 32.86
CA THR A 407 -2.03 23.14 32.96
C THR A 407 -2.47 24.55 32.58
N SER A 408 -3.61 24.72 31.90
CA SER A 408 -4.13 26.04 31.51
C SER A 408 -5.17 26.59 32.52
N THR A 409 -5.02 27.86 32.91
CA THR A 409 -5.81 28.44 34.02
C THR A 409 -7.30 28.59 33.70
N PRO A 410 -8.22 28.16 34.58
CA PRO A 410 -9.65 28.09 34.24
C PRO A 410 -10.34 29.46 34.34
N THR A 411 -10.63 30.07 33.20
CA THR A 411 -11.63 31.16 33.10
C THR A 411 -12.86 30.71 32.33
N GLN A 412 -14.03 30.88 32.95
CA GLN A 412 -15.32 30.33 32.51
C GLN A 412 -15.69 30.65 31.04
N GLN A 413 -15.76 29.61 30.20
CA GLN A 413 -16.84 29.43 29.23
C GLN A 413 -16.97 27.97 28.83
N GLN A 414 -18.18 27.52 28.50
CA GLN A 414 -18.45 26.16 28.03
C GLN A 414 -17.89 25.98 26.61
N LEU A 415 -16.64 25.51 26.51
CA LEU A 415 -16.15 24.80 25.33
C LEU A 415 -15.89 23.34 25.69
N ARG A 416 -15.90 22.47 24.68
CA ARG A 416 -15.58 21.04 24.87
C ARG A 416 -14.09 20.96 25.17
N CYS A 417 -13.72 20.69 26.42
CA CYS A 417 -12.33 20.42 26.79
C CYS A 417 -11.96 19.02 26.32
N THR A 418 -11.57 18.90 25.06
CA THR A 418 -10.99 17.69 24.47
C THR A 418 -9.47 17.74 24.62
N CYS A 419 -8.83 16.67 25.08
CA CYS A 419 -7.39 16.70 25.27
C CYS A 419 -6.63 16.51 23.95
N CYS A 420 -6.79 15.38 23.28
CA CYS A 420 -6.33 15.21 21.90
C CYS A 420 -7.40 14.39 21.14
N ASP A 421 -7.72 14.77 19.91
CA ASP A 421 -8.76 14.14 19.05
C ASP A 421 -8.08 13.39 17.89
N PHE A 422 -8.42 12.11 17.73
CA PHE A 422 -7.83 11.18 16.79
C PHE A 422 -8.90 10.66 15.83
N ALA A 423 -8.88 11.12 14.58
CA ALA A 423 -9.94 10.88 13.61
C ALA A 423 -9.42 10.30 12.28
N ASP A 424 -10.09 9.27 11.75
CA ASP A 424 -9.79 8.70 10.41
C ASP A 424 -8.33 8.22 10.22
N THR A 425 -7.62 7.87 11.30
CA THR A 425 -6.21 7.48 11.25
C THR A 425 -6.01 5.99 11.00
N GLY A 426 -4.81 5.58 10.56
CA GLY A 426 -4.43 4.17 10.31
C GLY A 426 -4.20 3.33 11.59
N GLY A 427 -4.95 3.61 12.65
CA GLY A 427 -4.54 3.42 14.04
C GLY A 427 -4.19 4.78 14.66
N ALA A 428 -4.64 5.06 15.88
CA ALA A 428 -4.43 6.38 16.49
C ALA A 428 -3.12 6.48 17.28
N VAL A 429 -2.88 5.54 18.21
CA VAL A 429 -1.70 5.56 19.08
C VAL A 429 -1.12 4.16 19.23
N SER A 430 0.21 4.05 19.20
CA SER A 430 0.91 2.81 19.53
C SER A 430 2.02 3.09 20.55
N MET A 431 2.09 2.25 21.59
CA MET A 431 3.02 2.39 22.69
C MET A 431 3.75 1.07 22.94
N GLY A 432 5.07 1.14 23.11
CA GLY A 432 5.88 -0.02 23.46
C GLY A 432 7.09 0.37 24.30
N ALA A 433 7.20 -0.17 25.52
CA ALA A 433 8.36 0.10 26.35
C ALA A 433 9.58 -0.68 25.82
N LEU A 434 10.64 0.05 25.48
CA LEU A 434 11.88 -0.56 25.02
C LEU A 434 12.65 -1.11 26.23
N LEU A 435 12.59 -2.43 26.44
CA LEU A 435 13.32 -3.14 27.50
C LEU A 435 14.83 -2.89 27.37
N GLN A 436 15.36 -1.92 28.12
CA GLN A 436 16.80 -1.79 28.33
C GLN A 436 17.31 -3.09 28.96
N SER A 437 18.14 -3.83 28.21
CA SER A 437 18.75 -5.06 28.68
C SER A 437 19.85 -4.77 29.70
N SER A 438 19.46 -4.39 30.92
CA SER A 438 20.36 -4.33 32.07
C SER A 438 20.46 -5.72 32.69
N THR A 439 21.69 -6.21 32.79
CA THR A 439 22.00 -7.56 33.26
C THR A 439 21.74 -7.72 34.77
N SER A 440 20.92 -8.69 35.15
CA SER A 440 20.96 -9.28 36.50
C SER A 440 21.12 -10.81 36.40
N THR A 441 22.38 -11.24 36.39
CA THR A 441 22.76 -12.59 36.81
C THR A 441 22.58 -12.75 38.33
N LEU A 442 22.49 -14.01 38.79
CA LEU A 442 22.24 -14.51 40.18
C LEU A 442 20.74 -14.63 40.55
N PHE A 443 20.27 -15.69 41.21
CA PHE A 443 20.94 -16.89 41.77
C PHE A 443 20.01 -18.11 41.69
N THR A 444 20.58 -19.31 41.58
CA THR A 444 19.88 -20.58 41.83
C THR A 444 19.69 -20.80 43.34
N GLY A 445 18.46 -21.06 43.79
CA GLY A 445 18.16 -21.33 45.20
C GLY A 445 16.70 -21.72 45.44
N THR A 446 16.45 -22.58 46.42
CA THR A 446 15.13 -23.18 46.70
C THR A 446 14.21 -22.30 47.54
N SER A 447 12.91 -22.34 47.22
CA SER A 447 11.76 -22.17 48.13
C SER A 447 11.74 -20.97 49.09
N SER A 448 10.93 -19.94 48.78
CA SER A 448 9.79 -19.53 49.63
C SER A 448 9.05 -18.31 49.08
N THR A 449 7.73 -18.34 49.25
CA THR A 449 6.77 -17.23 49.10
C THR A 449 7.21 -15.86 49.66
N SER A 450 7.26 -14.82 48.81
CA SER A 450 6.63 -13.50 49.07
C SER A 450 6.92 -12.50 47.94
N THR A 451 5.85 -11.91 47.37
CA THR A 451 5.75 -10.56 46.78
C THR A 451 7.04 -9.79 46.43
N SER A 452 7.27 -9.56 45.13
CA SER A 452 8.19 -8.50 44.65
C SER A 452 7.73 -7.90 43.32
N SER A 453 7.12 -6.72 43.40
CA SER A 453 7.15 -5.63 42.40
C SER A 453 7.56 -5.98 40.96
N SER A 454 6.60 -6.03 40.05
CA SER A 454 6.83 -5.91 38.61
C SER A 454 7.40 -4.52 38.28
N LEU A 455 8.34 -4.46 37.32
CA LEU A 455 8.85 -3.21 36.76
C LEU A 455 7.79 -2.58 35.84
N HIS A 456 6.86 -1.83 36.43
CA HIS A 456 5.99 -0.88 35.73
C HIS A 456 6.67 0.49 35.78
N GLY A 457 7.29 0.88 34.67
CA GLY A 457 8.25 1.99 34.63
C GLY A 457 7.72 3.32 34.09
N PHE A 458 6.75 3.28 33.18
CA PHE A 458 6.28 4.43 32.40
C PHE A 458 4.77 4.56 32.51
N ARG A 459 4.27 5.76 32.83
CA ARG A 459 2.84 6.03 32.98
C ARG A 459 2.34 6.85 31.81
N ASN A 460 1.47 6.26 31.00
CA ASN A 460 0.81 6.96 29.91
C ASN A 460 -0.59 7.38 30.37
N ILE A 461 -0.89 8.68 30.35
CA ILE A 461 -2.16 9.22 30.84
C ILE A 461 -2.91 9.90 29.69
N MET A 462 -4.14 9.46 29.45
CA MET A 462 -5.05 10.01 28.44
C MET A 462 -6.36 10.38 29.11
N THR A 463 -6.59 11.68 29.29
CA THR A 463 -7.80 12.21 29.92
C THR A 463 -8.62 12.96 28.88
N LEU A 464 -9.93 12.72 28.75
CA LEU A 464 -10.80 13.43 27.79
C LEU A 464 -10.34 13.33 26.32
N CYS A 465 -9.77 12.19 25.92
CA CYS A 465 -9.35 11.93 24.54
C CYS A 465 -10.52 11.38 23.70
N HIS A 466 -10.53 11.71 22.41
CA HIS A 466 -11.50 11.18 21.45
C HIS A 466 -10.79 10.35 20.38
N PHE A 467 -11.28 9.13 20.14
CA PHE A 467 -10.76 8.22 19.13
C PHE A 467 -11.92 7.83 18.23
N THR A 468 -12.02 8.42 17.04
CA THR A 468 -13.16 8.24 16.13
C THR A 468 -12.76 7.69 14.75
N ARG A 469 -13.46 6.65 14.27
CA ARG A 469 -13.32 6.10 12.91
C ARG A 469 -11.89 5.69 12.51
N ASN A 470 -11.06 5.31 13.49
CA ASN A 470 -9.69 4.89 13.23
C ASN A 470 -9.66 3.42 12.78
N ASN A 471 -8.81 3.08 11.82
CA ASN A 471 -8.78 1.77 11.19
C ASN A 471 -7.35 1.21 11.07
N ALA A 472 -7.02 0.22 11.89
CA ALA A 472 -5.70 -0.41 11.96
C ALA A 472 -5.74 -1.90 11.55
N SER A 473 -4.57 -2.56 11.51
CA SER A 473 -4.54 -4.03 11.52
C SER A 473 -5.02 -4.59 12.85
N ASP A 474 -4.53 -3.98 13.94
CA ASP A 474 -4.69 -4.40 15.33
C ASP A 474 -4.72 -3.16 16.22
N GLY A 475 -5.64 -3.08 17.18
CA GLY A 475 -5.77 -1.91 18.06
C GLY A 475 -6.22 -0.67 17.30
N GLY A 476 -7.46 -0.69 16.77
CA GLY A 476 -7.96 0.35 15.86
C GLY A 476 -7.80 1.78 16.37
N ALA A 477 -7.89 1.99 17.68
CA ALA A 477 -7.43 3.22 18.34
C ALA A 477 -6.05 3.05 18.98
N ALA A 478 -5.83 2.02 19.82
CA ALA A 478 -4.60 1.85 20.59
C ALA A 478 -4.00 0.43 20.48
N TYR A 479 -2.70 0.36 20.18
CA TYR A 479 -1.91 -0.87 20.27
C TYR A 479 -0.85 -0.76 21.38
N LEU A 480 -0.89 -1.69 22.34
CA LEU A 480 -0.12 -1.63 23.59
C LEU A 480 0.68 -2.92 23.81
N SER A 481 1.98 -2.80 24.09
CA SER A 481 2.89 -3.94 24.20
C SER A 481 4.08 -3.70 25.14
N HIS A 482 4.62 -4.77 25.71
CA HIS A 482 5.84 -4.81 26.55
C HIS A 482 5.71 -4.04 27.89
N ASN A 483 4.83 -4.47 28.79
CA ASN A 483 4.67 -3.89 30.14
C ASN A 483 4.44 -2.36 30.17
N THR A 484 3.65 -1.83 29.22
CA THR A 484 3.22 -0.42 29.24
C THR A 484 2.00 -0.23 30.13
N ASP A 485 2.04 0.79 31.01
CA ASP A 485 0.86 1.22 31.78
C ASP A 485 0.14 2.35 31.06
N VAL A 486 -1.17 2.21 30.88
CA VAL A 486 -2.02 3.22 30.26
C VAL A 486 -3.26 3.50 31.11
N TYR A 487 -3.48 4.76 31.41
CA TYR A 487 -4.64 5.27 32.13
C TYR A 487 -5.56 6.02 31.15
N LEU A 488 -6.73 5.46 30.89
CA LEU A 488 -7.76 6.00 29.99
C LEU A 488 -8.91 6.57 30.82
N ILE A 489 -8.99 7.88 30.96
CA ILE A 489 -9.93 8.58 31.86
C ILE A 489 -10.89 9.42 31.02
N GLN A 490 -12.20 9.26 31.25
CA GLN A 490 -13.27 10.04 30.60
C GLN A 490 -13.14 10.12 29.06
N SER A 491 -12.59 9.08 28.43
CA SER A 491 -12.24 9.06 27.00
C SER A 491 -13.28 8.30 26.17
N ASN A 492 -13.42 8.68 24.89
CA ASN A 492 -14.46 8.15 24.02
C ASN A 492 -13.89 7.53 22.74
N PHE A 493 -14.16 6.24 22.55
CA PHE A 493 -13.78 5.44 21.41
C PHE A 493 -15.04 5.12 20.58
N ASP A 494 -15.18 5.69 19.38
CA ASP A 494 -16.36 5.49 18.52
C ASP A 494 -15.95 5.04 17.11
N ASP A 495 -16.57 3.97 16.61
CA ASP A 495 -16.39 3.50 15.21
C ASP A 495 -14.97 3.02 14.86
N ASN A 496 -14.15 2.65 15.85
CA ASN A 496 -12.79 2.16 15.60
C ASN A 496 -12.81 0.69 15.15
N ASN A 497 -12.01 0.38 14.14
CA ASN A 497 -12.01 -0.93 13.48
C ASN A 497 -10.59 -1.51 13.40
N ALA A 498 -10.46 -2.80 13.68
CA ALA A 498 -9.22 -3.55 13.49
C ALA A 498 -9.45 -4.73 12.54
N THR A 499 -8.52 -5.01 11.63
CA THR A 499 -8.68 -6.15 10.71
C THR A 499 -8.47 -7.51 11.37
N HIS A 500 -7.81 -7.59 12.52
CA HIS A 500 -7.67 -8.84 13.29
C HIS A 500 -8.07 -8.67 14.77
N TYR A 501 -7.24 -8.00 15.58
CA TYR A 501 -7.41 -8.00 17.05
C TYR A 501 -7.68 -6.60 17.63
N GLY A 502 -8.67 -6.48 18.51
CA GLY A 502 -8.88 -5.28 19.34
C GLY A 502 -9.41 -4.08 18.55
N GLY A 503 -10.72 -4.01 18.32
CA GLY A 503 -11.32 -3.00 17.43
C GLY A 503 -11.06 -1.56 17.88
N SER A 504 -11.03 -1.32 19.20
CA SER A 504 -10.44 -0.11 19.78
C SER A 504 -9.06 -0.36 20.38
N ILE A 505 -8.88 -1.37 21.24
CA ILE A 505 -7.63 -1.57 21.99
C ILE A 505 -7.09 -3.00 21.83
N MET A 506 -5.81 -3.12 21.48
CA MET A 506 -5.03 -4.36 21.47
C MET A 506 -3.95 -4.32 22.55
N MET A 507 -3.85 -5.36 23.37
CA MET A 507 -2.91 -5.46 24.49
C MET A 507 -2.15 -6.79 24.48
N GLU A 508 -0.83 -6.74 24.51
CA GLU A 508 0.02 -7.94 24.62
C GLU A 508 1.26 -7.74 25.51
N LYS A 509 1.93 -8.86 25.84
CA LYS A 509 3.21 -8.90 26.57
C LYS A 509 3.18 -8.09 27.88
N GLY A 510 2.18 -8.34 28.73
CA GLY A 510 2.11 -7.80 30.09
C GLY A 510 1.70 -6.33 30.21
N ALA A 511 1.08 -5.75 29.18
CA ALA A 511 0.55 -4.37 29.25
C ALA A 511 -0.59 -4.25 30.29
N LEU A 512 -0.64 -3.12 30.99
CA LEU A 512 -1.68 -2.78 31.97
C LEU A 512 -2.53 -1.63 31.43
N VAL A 513 -3.84 -1.82 31.35
CA VAL A 513 -4.80 -0.73 31.01
C VAL A 513 -5.78 -0.56 32.17
N THR A 514 -5.80 0.64 32.73
CA THR A 514 -6.83 1.10 33.66
C THR A 514 -7.72 2.09 32.93
N CYS A 515 -9.03 1.80 32.85
CA CYS A 515 -9.99 2.59 32.11
C CYS A 515 -11.15 3.02 33.01
N THR A 516 -11.40 4.32 33.12
CA THR A 516 -12.39 4.89 34.04
C THR A 516 -13.31 5.87 33.31
N GLU A 517 -14.62 5.82 33.62
CA GLU A 517 -15.66 6.74 33.09
C GLU A 517 -15.66 6.89 31.55
N SER A 518 -15.19 5.86 30.83
CA SER A 518 -14.92 5.91 29.39
C SER A 518 -15.95 5.11 28.58
N ASN A 519 -16.10 5.44 27.29
CA ASN A 519 -17.12 4.88 26.42
C ASN A 519 -16.52 4.29 25.13
N PHE A 520 -16.96 3.08 24.78
CA PHE A 520 -16.63 2.37 23.55
C PHE A 520 -17.91 2.11 22.77
N THR A 521 -18.05 2.68 21.58
CA THR A 521 -19.23 2.53 20.72
C THR A 521 -18.83 2.03 19.34
N ARG A 522 -19.60 1.09 18.78
CA ARG A 522 -19.49 0.66 17.38
C ARG A 522 -18.09 0.17 16.97
N SER A 523 -17.31 -0.36 17.92
CA SER A 523 -15.98 -0.89 17.63
C SER A 523 -16.08 -2.26 16.97
N LYS A 524 -15.17 -2.59 16.04
CA LYS A 524 -15.24 -3.86 15.28
C LYS A 524 -13.88 -4.53 15.11
N ALA A 525 -13.84 -5.85 15.26
CA ALA A 525 -12.66 -6.68 14.95
C ALA A 525 -13.06 -8.12 14.57
N ILE A 526 -12.09 -8.94 14.14
CA ILE A 526 -12.30 -10.40 14.07
C ILE A 526 -12.34 -10.98 15.49
N LYS A 527 -11.51 -10.44 16.40
CA LYS A 527 -11.44 -10.80 17.81
C LYS A 527 -11.29 -9.59 18.73
N GLY A 528 -11.98 -9.58 19.85
CA GLY A 528 -12.06 -8.47 20.80
C GLY A 528 -12.65 -7.22 20.14
N GLY A 529 -13.96 -7.24 19.92
CA GLY A 529 -14.68 -6.23 19.11
C GLY A 529 -14.39 -4.79 19.55
N ALA A 530 -14.23 -4.55 20.86
CA ALA A 530 -13.68 -3.33 21.43
C ALA A 530 -12.26 -3.53 21.99
N VAL A 531 -12.02 -4.58 22.79
CA VAL A 531 -10.74 -4.82 23.47
C VAL A 531 -10.28 -6.27 23.34
N TYR A 532 -9.00 -6.48 23.02
CA TYR A 532 -8.36 -7.79 22.98
C TYR A 532 -7.09 -7.79 23.85
N ALA A 533 -7.05 -8.63 24.89
CA ALA A 533 -5.94 -8.72 25.83
C ALA A 533 -5.34 -10.13 25.92
N VAL A 534 -4.03 -10.26 25.72
CA VAL A 534 -3.32 -11.56 25.70
C VAL A 534 -1.95 -11.50 26.36
N ALA A 535 -1.32 -12.66 26.57
CA ALA A 535 0.05 -12.80 27.04
C ALA A 535 0.32 -12.07 28.38
N ARG A 536 -0.55 -12.36 29.37
CA ARG A 536 -0.51 -11.85 30.75
C ARG A 536 -0.71 -10.33 30.91
N SER A 537 -1.29 -9.67 29.92
CA SER A 537 -1.80 -8.30 30.09
C SER A 537 -2.93 -8.25 31.12
N GLU A 538 -3.13 -7.09 31.74
CA GLU A 538 -4.12 -6.86 32.80
C GLU A 538 -5.03 -5.69 32.42
N LEU A 539 -6.34 -5.90 32.52
CA LEU A 539 -7.36 -4.94 32.13
C LEU A 539 -8.26 -4.63 33.34
N ASP A 540 -8.31 -3.36 33.74
CA ASP A 540 -9.18 -2.85 34.80
C ASP A 540 -10.11 -1.77 34.25
N MET A 541 -11.42 -1.98 34.38
CA MET A 541 -12.47 -1.10 33.83
C MET A 541 -13.47 -0.73 34.93
N SER A 542 -13.67 0.56 35.20
CA SER A 542 -14.67 1.04 36.15
C SER A 542 -15.56 2.15 35.58
N SER A 543 -16.88 2.01 35.75
CA SER A 543 -17.88 2.89 35.13
C SER A 543 -17.71 3.05 33.60
N VAL A 544 -17.29 1.97 32.93
CA VAL A 544 -17.08 1.94 31.47
C VAL A 544 -18.37 1.49 30.78
N ALA A 545 -18.59 1.98 29.56
CA ALA A 545 -19.68 1.50 28.72
C ALA A 545 -19.19 1.00 27.36
N ILE A 546 -19.62 -0.19 26.95
CA ILE A 546 -19.28 -0.83 25.67
C ILE A 546 -20.58 -1.18 24.93
N ARG A 547 -20.80 -0.52 23.78
CA ARG A 547 -22.07 -0.57 23.06
C ARG A 547 -21.90 -0.89 21.59
N TYR A 548 -22.80 -1.70 21.04
CA TYR A 548 -22.85 -1.98 19.59
C TYR A 548 -21.51 -2.45 19.00
N SER A 549 -20.63 -3.05 19.82
CA SER A 549 -19.33 -3.52 19.37
C SER A 549 -19.45 -4.94 18.84
N ASP A 550 -18.73 -5.24 17.78
CA ASP A 550 -18.93 -6.43 16.96
C ASP A 550 -17.63 -7.24 16.82
N SER A 551 -17.66 -8.49 17.26
CA SER A 551 -16.58 -9.47 17.08
C SER A 551 -17.06 -10.64 16.23
N HIS A 552 -16.20 -11.13 15.34
CA HIS A 552 -16.57 -12.26 14.48
C HIS A 552 -16.46 -13.62 15.18
N GLU A 553 -15.45 -13.83 16.03
CA GLU A 553 -15.19 -15.13 16.67
C GLU A 553 -15.48 -15.15 18.20
N ASP A 554 -15.42 -14.01 18.88
CA ASP A 554 -15.50 -13.93 20.35
C ASP A 554 -16.37 -12.74 20.81
N GLY A 555 -16.01 -12.02 21.87
CA GLY A 555 -16.80 -10.94 22.46
C GLY A 555 -16.32 -9.53 22.13
N ALA A 556 -17.07 -8.52 22.57
CA ALA A 556 -16.61 -7.15 22.60
C ALA A 556 -15.32 -6.99 23.44
N ILE A 557 -15.19 -7.74 24.54
CA ILE A 557 -13.93 -7.95 25.25
C ILE A 557 -13.50 -9.42 25.05
N PHE A 558 -12.26 -9.63 24.60
CA PHE A 558 -11.57 -10.91 24.73
C PHE A 558 -10.39 -10.76 25.70
N SER A 559 -10.21 -11.69 26.64
CA SER A 559 -9.02 -11.74 27.47
C SER A 559 -8.51 -13.14 27.77
N ALA A 560 -7.20 -13.32 27.61
CA ALA A 560 -6.39 -14.42 28.15
C ALA A 560 -5.44 -13.92 29.26
N GLY A 561 -5.89 -12.92 30.03
CA GLY A 561 -5.16 -12.29 31.14
C GLY A 561 -6.11 -11.92 32.28
N ASN A 562 -5.65 -11.10 33.23
CA ASN A 562 -6.52 -10.64 34.32
C ASN A 562 -7.50 -9.58 33.81
N VAL A 563 -8.76 -9.68 34.24
CA VAL A 563 -9.83 -8.74 33.93
C VAL A 563 -10.60 -8.37 35.20
N SER A 564 -10.68 -7.08 35.47
CA SER A 564 -11.51 -6.45 36.49
C SER A 564 -12.50 -5.52 35.79
N ILE A 565 -13.80 -5.72 36.01
CA ILE A 565 -14.87 -4.86 35.47
C ILE A 565 -15.85 -4.53 36.58
N ASP A 566 -16.01 -3.24 36.87
CA ASP A 566 -16.85 -2.71 37.94
C ASP A 566 -17.84 -1.66 37.41
N SER A 567 -19.07 -1.66 37.94
CA SER A 567 -20.10 -0.62 37.69
C SER A 567 -20.37 -0.30 36.22
N SER A 568 -20.18 -1.27 35.32
CA SER A 568 -20.06 -1.04 33.87
C SER A 568 -21.30 -1.49 33.06
N TRP A 569 -21.39 -1.05 31.81
CA TRP A 569 -22.54 -1.29 30.92
C TRP A 569 -22.10 -1.90 29.59
N LEU A 570 -22.47 -3.14 29.32
CA LEU A 570 -22.18 -3.84 28.06
C LEU A 570 -23.50 -4.17 27.35
N GLU A 571 -23.84 -3.40 26.31
CA GLU A 571 -25.14 -3.51 25.65
C GLU A 571 -25.10 -3.57 24.12
N HIS A 572 -26.04 -4.33 23.53
CA HIS A 572 -26.18 -4.50 22.08
C HIS A 572 -24.91 -4.99 21.35
N ASN A 573 -23.98 -5.66 22.04
CA ASN A 573 -22.77 -6.18 21.41
C ASN A 573 -23.06 -7.51 20.69
N SER A 574 -22.36 -7.75 19.58
CA SER A 574 -22.44 -8.98 18.80
C SER A 574 -21.10 -9.72 18.80
N GLY A 575 -21.18 -11.05 18.77
CA GLY A 575 -20.00 -11.90 18.96
C GLY A 575 -20.18 -13.33 18.47
N GLY A 576 -19.08 -14.06 18.37
CA GLY A 576 -19.11 -15.52 18.17
C GLY A 576 -19.52 -16.23 19.46
N LYS A 577 -18.63 -16.17 20.46
CA LYS A 577 -18.89 -16.65 21.83
C LYS A 577 -18.73 -15.51 22.83
N GLY A 578 -19.62 -15.44 23.82
CA GLY A 578 -19.50 -14.45 24.90
C GLY A 578 -19.59 -13.03 24.37
N ALA A 579 -20.68 -12.66 23.70
CA ALA A 579 -20.73 -11.45 22.85
C ALA A 579 -20.39 -10.14 23.56
N ALA A 580 -20.55 -10.07 24.89
CA ALA A 580 -19.98 -8.98 25.68
C ALA A 580 -18.53 -9.31 26.13
N ILE A 581 -18.30 -10.48 26.75
CA ILE A 581 -17.00 -10.89 27.29
C ILE A 581 -16.70 -12.36 26.98
N TYR A 582 -15.50 -12.61 26.46
CA TYR A 582 -14.87 -13.93 26.35
C TYR A 582 -13.64 -14.01 27.26
N LEU A 583 -13.62 -14.97 28.18
CA LEU A 583 -12.44 -15.27 29.01
C LEU A 583 -11.83 -16.61 28.60
N ALA A 584 -10.53 -16.59 28.31
CA ALA A 584 -9.74 -17.70 27.77
C ALA A 584 -8.63 -18.14 28.73
N GLN A 585 -8.14 -19.37 28.55
CA GLN A 585 -6.94 -19.90 29.22
C GLN A 585 -7.03 -19.77 30.76
N ASP A 586 -5.94 -19.39 31.43
CA ASP A 586 -5.83 -19.20 32.88
C ASP A 586 -6.20 -17.77 33.35
N ALA A 587 -7.05 -17.07 32.60
CA ALA A 587 -7.56 -15.74 32.97
C ALA A 587 -8.26 -15.72 34.34
N THR A 588 -8.14 -14.58 35.04
CA THR A 588 -8.94 -14.27 36.24
C THR A 588 -9.95 -13.19 35.89
N GLY A 589 -11.24 -13.49 35.99
CA GLY A 589 -12.34 -12.55 35.72
C GLY A 589 -13.08 -12.15 36.98
N ILE A 590 -12.96 -10.88 37.38
CA ILE A 590 -13.73 -10.27 38.46
C ILE A 590 -14.71 -9.29 37.82
N ILE A 591 -16.00 -9.53 37.96
CA ILE A 591 -17.07 -8.71 37.34
C ILE A 591 -18.09 -8.34 38.41
N VAL A 592 -18.23 -7.06 38.71
CA VAL A 592 -19.06 -6.54 39.82
C VAL A 592 -19.98 -5.44 39.32
N ASP A 593 -21.22 -5.41 39.84
CA ASP A 593 -22.25 -4.37 39.61
C ASP A 593 -22.46 -3.98 38.13
N THR A 594 -22.25 -4.93 37.22
CA THR A 594 -22.18 -4.70 35.77
C THR A 594 -23.45 -5.19 35.05
N THR A 595 -23.90 -4.44 34.06
CA THR A 595 -25.14 -4.72 33.31
C THR A 595 -24.84 -5.18 31.88
N PHE A 596 -25.38 -6.35 31.52
CA PHE A 596 -25.30 -7.02 30.23
C PHE A 596 -26.69 -7.04 29.56
N LEU A 597 -26.92 -6.19 28.57
CA LEU A 597 -28.24 -5.96 27.97
C LEU A 597 -28.27 -6.19 26.45
N PHE A 598 -29.18 -7.02 25.95
CA PHE A 598 -29.38 -7.27 24.50
C PHE A 598 -28.13 -7.72 23.72
N ASN A 599 -27.14 -8.33 24.37
CA ASN A 599 -25.97 -8.87 23.67
C ASN A 599 -26.34 -10.18 22.94
N THR A 600 -25.75 -10.41 21.75
CA THR A 600 -26.14 -11.50 20.86
C THR A 600 -24.93 -12.28 20.36
N ALA A 601 -24.79 -13.54 20.78
CA ALA A 601 -23.73 -14.45 20.35
C ALA A 601 -24.22 -15.41 19.25
N THR A 602 -23.37 -15.74 18.26
CA THR A 602 -23.71 -16.66 17.16
C THR A 602 -23.40 -18.13 17.46
N GLU A 603 -22.64 -18.42 18.51
CA GLU A 603 -22.32 -19.79 18.96
C GLU A 603 -22.80 -20.09 20.39
N ALA A 604 -22.29 -19.38 21.41
CA ALA A 604 -22.60 -19.68 22.81
C ALA A 604 -22.34 -18.52 23.78
N GLY A 605 -23.14 -18.42 24.85
CA GLY A 605 -22.99 -17.38 25.88
C GLY A 605 -23.35 -15.99 25.36
N GLY A 606 -24.63 -15.62 25.42
CA GLY A 606 -25.09 -14.35 24.82
C GLY A 606 -24.45 -13.09 25.42
N ALA A 607 -23.97 -13.16 26.66
CA ALA A 607 -23.15 -12.12 27.29
C ALA A 607 -21.74 -12.61 27.62
N LEU A 608 -21.60 -13.71 28.38
CA LEU A 608 -20.31 -14.19 28.92
C LEU A 608 -20.00 -15.62 28.48
N HIS A 609 -18.76 -15.86 28.04
CA HIS A 609 -18.23 -17.19 27.78
C HIS A 609 -16.94 -17.45 28.58
N LEU A 610 -16.83 -18.64 29.18
CA LEU A 610 -15.74 -19.04 30.07
C LEU A 610 -15.08 -20.35 29.60
N GLU A 611 -13.77 -20.31 29.34
CA GLU A 611 -12.94 -21.50 29.09
C GLU A 611 -12.62 -22.29 30.38
N PRO A 612 -12.19 -23.57 30.29
CA PRO A 612 -12.16 -24.50 31.44
C PRO A 612 -11.18 -24.17 32.57
N LEU A 613 -10.20 -23.29 32.33
CA LEU A 613 -9.15 -22.94 33.30
C LEU A 613 -9.35 -21.56 33.95
N VAL A 614 -10.37 -20.81 33.50
CA VAL A 614 -10.71 -19.48 33.99
C VAL A 614 -11.15 -19.54 35.46
N THR A 615 -10.79 -18.52 36.24
CA THR A 615 -11.20 -18.39 37.64
C THR A 615 -11.77 -17.00 37.92
N GLY A 616 -12.52 -16.85 39.02
CA GLY A 616 -13.05 -15.56 39.45
C GLY A 616 -14.50 -15.62 39.89
N HIS A 617 -15.20 -14.49 39.79
CA HIS A 617 -16.58 -14.36 40.23
C HIS A 617 -17.34 -13.24 39.50
N VAL A 618 -18.66 -13.38 39.49
CA VAL A 618 -19.64 -12.38 39.07
C VAL A 618 -20.51 -12.05 40.29
N ASP A 619 -20.61 -10.77 40.64
CA ASP A 619 -21.41 -10.31 41.79
C ASP A 619 -22.26 -9.07 41.43
N GLY A 620 -23.48 -8.97 41.95
CA GLY A 620 -24.36 -7.81 41.71
C GLY A 620 -24.80 -7.55 40.26
N CYS A 621 -24.55 -8.48 39.32
CA CYS A 621 -24.66 -8.22 37.88
C CYS A 621 -26.05 -8.47 37.29
N ASN A 622 -26.41 -7.74 36.23
CA ASN A 622 -27.70 -7.84 35.54
C ASN A 622 -27.56 -8.38 34.11
N PHE A 623 -28.08 -9.59 33.83
CA PHE A 623 -28.10 -10.23 32.52
C PHE A 623 -29.51 -10.20 31.92
N LEU A 624 -29.75 -9.24 31.02
CA LEU A 624 -31.07 -8.88 30.51
C LEU A 624 -31.17 -9.10 28.99
N ASN A 625 -32.13 -9.91 28.55
CA ASN A 625 -32.50 -10.12 27.14
C ASN A 625 -31.33 -10.50 26.20
N ASN A 626 -30.30 -11.18 26.71
CA ASN A 626 -29.18 -11.65 25.89
C ASN A 626 -29.59 -12.93 25.12
N THR A 627 -29.00 -13.14 23.94
CA THR A 627 -29.40 -14.23 23.03
C THR A 627 -28.18 -15.00 22.53
N SER A 628 -28.28 -16.32 22.46
CA SER A 628 -27.30 -17.19 21.78
C SER A 628 -27.96 -18.51 21.33
N PRO A 629 -27.31 -19.37 20.54
CA PRO A 629 -27.78 -20.74 20.33
C PRO A 629 -27.78 -21.58 21.61
N VAL A 630 -26.77 -21.40 22.48
CA VAL A 630 -26.48 -22.25 23.65
C VAL A 630 -26.00 -21.38 24.82
N GLY A 631 -26.75 -21.34 25.93
CA GLY A 631 -26.43 -20.46 27.07
C GLY A 631 -26.82 -19.02 26.79
N GLY A 632 -28.11 -18.69 26.95
CA GLY A 632 -28.67 -17.41 26.50
C GLY A 632 -27.98 -16.17 27.10
N ALA A 633 -27.48 -16.25 28.34
CA ALA A 633 -26.60 -15.24 28.93
C ALA A 633 -25.16 -15.74 29.13
N LEU A 634 -24.98 -16.91 29.74
CA LEU A 634 -23.67 -17.42 30.16
C LEU A 634 -23.44 -18.85 29.65
N SER A 635 -22.25 -19.11 29.11
CA SER A 635 -21.82 -20.45 28.71
C SER A 635 -20.45 -20.81 29.26
N LEU A 636 -20.30 -22.04 29.76
CA LEU A 636 -19.01 -22.61 30.14
C LEU A 636 -18.62 -23.76 29.21
N ALA A 637 -17.33 -23.83 28.88
CA ALA A 637 -16.72 -24.97 28.22
C ALA A 637 -16.63 -26.21 29.15
N PRO A 638 -16.35 -27.42 28.63
CA PRO A 638 -16.24 -28.63 29.44
C PRO A 638 -15.09 -28.56 30.45
N VAL A 639 -15.38 -28.85 31.72
CA VAL A 639 -14.42 -28.73 32.83
C VAL A 639 -14.05 -30.12 33.36
N ASP A 640 -12.76 -30.46 33.30
CA ASP A 640 -12.21 -31.71 33.85
C ASP A 640 -11.78 -31.58 35.34
N ASP A 641 -11.66 -30.34 35.84
CA ASP A 641 -11.01 -30.01 37.13
C ASP A 641 -11.95 -29.30 38.12
N THR A 642 -11.66 -29.35 39.42
CA THR A 642 -12.58 -28.90 40.49
C THR A 642 -12.57 -27.38 40.76
N ARG A 643 -12.36 -26.54 39.75
CA ARG A 643 -12.39 -25.08 39.92
C ARG A 643 -13.82 -24.58 39.74
N ILE A 644 -14.25 -23.68 40.64
CA ILE A 644 -15.60 -23.15 40.70
C ILE A 644 -15.53 -21.64 40.40
N PHE A 645 -16.33 -21.19 39.45
CA PHE A 645 -16.57 -19.77 39.17
C PHE A 645 -17.84 -19.34 39.92
N ASN A 646 -17.75 -18.35 40.81
CA ASN A 646 -18.88 -18.01 41.68
C ASN A 646 -19.81 -16.97 41.03
N ILE A 647 -21.12 -17.11 41.19
CA ILE A 647 -22.12 -16.12 40.77
C ILE A 647 -23.05 -15.80 41.94
N SER A 648 -22.92 -14.60 42.52
CA SER A 648 -23.75 -14.11 43.62
C SER A 648 -24.58 -12.88 43.23
N ASP A 649 -25.65 -12.64 43.99
CA ASP A 649 -26.52 -11.45 43.98
C ASP A 649 -26.90 -10.89 42.59
N SER A 650 -27.00 -11.76 41.59
CA SER A 650 -27.17 -11.39 40.17
C SER A 650 -28.57 -11.68 39.62
N VAL A 651 -28.96 -11.03 38.52
CA VAL A 651 -30.29 -11.14 37.91
C VAL A 651 -30.20 -11.63 36.47
N PHE A 652 -30.88 -12.73 36.13
CA PHE A 652 -30.96 -13.27 34.76
C PHE A 652 -32.40 -13.21 34.26
N THR A 653 -32.73 -12.24 33.40
CA THR A 653 -34.09 -12.05 32.90
C THR A 653 -34.20 -11.97 31.37
N GLY A 654 -35.12 -12.75 30.80
CA GLY A 654 -35.50 -12.65 29.38
C GLY A 654 -34.49 -13.19 28.38
N ASN A 655 -33.46 -13.92 28.83
CA ASN A 655 -32.40 -14.44 27.98
C ASN A 655 -32.86 -15.67 27.17
N ILE A 656 -32.33 -15.85 25.96
CA ILE A 656 -32.85 -16.80 24.96
C ILE A 656 -31.72 -17.72 24.44
N ALA A 657 -31.91 -19.03 24.58
CA ALA A 657 -31.16 -20.07 23.87
C ALA A 657 -31.97 -20.52 22.63
N SER A 658 -31.55 -20.11 21.44
CA SER A 658 -32.33 -20.21 20.19
C SER A 658 -32.28 -21.58 19.49
N VAL A 659 -31.40 -22.49 19.90
CA VAL A 659 -31.26 -23.82 19.30
C VAL A 659 -31.11 -24.92 20.36
N GLY A 660 -30.25 -24.69 21.36
CA GLY A 660 -29.90 -25.67 22.40
C GLY A 660 -30.51 -25.37 23.77
N ALA A 661 -29.81 -25.84 24.81
CA ALA A 661 -30.23 -25.81 26.21
C ALA A 661 -29.67 -24.61 26.99
N GLY A 662 -30.26 -24.34 28.17
CA GLY A 662 -29.82 -23.33 29.11
C GLY A 662 -30.18 -21.91 28.67
N GLY A 663 -31.44 -21.51 28.89
CA GLY A 663 -31.92 -20.18 28.50
C GLY A 663 -31.20 -19.04 29.22
N ALA A 664 -30.64 -19.29 30.41
CA ALA A 664 -29.79 -18.35 31.14
C ALA A 664 -28.32 -18.81 31.17
N ILE A 665 -28.06 -19.95 31.81
CA ILE A 665 -26.71 -20.49 32.05
C ILE A 665 -26.64 -21.91 31.49
N VAL A 666 -25.53 -22.27 30.83
CA VAL A 666 -25.25 -23.64 30.38
C VAL A 666 -23.79 -24.01 30.61
N GLN A 667 -23.54 -25.27 30.94
CA GLN A 667 -22.21 -25.88 30.90
C GLN A 667 -22.21 -26.98 29.83
N GLN A 668 -21.22 -26.92 28.94
CA GLN A 668 -21.12 -27.86 27.82
C GLN A 668 -20.36 -29.13 28.26
N GLY A 669 -20.82 -30.31 27.83
CA GLY A 669 -20.15 -31.60 28.07
C GLY A 669 -20.50 -32.31 29.38
N LYS A 670 -20.04 -33.57 29.51
CA LYS A 670 -20.31 -34.45 30.67
C LYS A 670 -19.34 -34.19 31.82
N ALA A 671 -19.54 -33.12 32.56
CA ALA A 671 -18.79 -32.85 33.79
C ALA A 671 -19.35 -33.63 34.99
N THR A 672 -18.48 -34.02 35.93
CA THR A 672 -18.88 -34.65 37.22
C THR A 672 -19.23 -33.64 38.30
N VAL A 673 -18.86 -32.37 38.10
CA VAL A 673 -19.13 -31.23 38.97
C VAL A 673 -19.56 -30.06 38.08
N PHE A 674 -20.61 -29.33 38.49
CA PHE A 674 -21.00 -28.11 37.79
C PHE A 674 -19.99 -27.01 38.12
N GLY A 675 -19.37 -26.41 37.10
CA GLY A 675 -18.22 -25.50 37.24
C GLY A 675 -18.56 -24.11 37.82
N VAL A 676 -19.81 -23.92 38.23
CA VAL A 676 -20.33 -22.66 38.79
C VAL A 676 -21.05 -22.94 40.10
N ASP A 677 -20.82 -22.09 41.11
CA ASP A 677 -21.65 -22.03 42.31
C ASP A 677 -22.54 -20.79 42.24
N VAL A 678 -23.85 -21.01 42.33
CA VAL A 678 -24.87 -19.95 42.18
C VAL A 678 -25.43 -19.62 43.56
N GLY A 679 -25.09 -18.43 44.04
CA GLY A 679 -25.44 -17.91 45.36
C GLY A 679 -26.95 -17.73 45.58
N ILE A 680 -27.31 -17.67 46.87
CA ILE A 680 -28.70 -17.78 47.37
C ILE A 680 -29.62 -16.63 46.89
N ASN A 681 -29.04 -15.48 46.50
CA ASN A 681 -29.77 -14.30 46.05
C ASN A 681 -29.86 -14.15 44.51
N THR A 682 -29.25 -15.05 43.73
CA THR A 682 -29.29 -14.96 42.26
C THR A 682 -30.67 -15.34 41.71
N THR A 683 -31.25 -14.50 40.84
CA THR A 683 -32.64 -14.67 40.34
C THR A 683 -32.71 -14.98 38.86
N PHE A 684 -33.69 -15.81 38.46
CA PHE A 684 -33.92 -16.22 37.07
C PHE A 684 -35.40 -16.00 36.69
N SER A 685 -35.68 -15.25 35.62
CA SER A 685 -37.06 -15.03 35.15
C SER A 685 -37.17 -14.95 33.62
N ASN A 686 -38.25 -15.50 33.05
CA ASN A 686 -38.56 -15.42 31.61
C ASN A 686 -37.45 -15.88 30.63
N ASN A 687 -36.47 -16.66 31.08
CA ASN A 687 -35.44 -17.21 30.20
C ASN A 687 -36.00 -18.41 29.42
N VAL A 688 -35.61 -18.57 28.14
CA VAL A 688 -36.21 -19.52 27.18
C VAL A 688 -35.14 -20.40 26.54
N ALA A 689 -35.39 -21.70 26.39
CA ALA A 689 -34.55 -22.64 25.65
C ALA A 689 -35.39 -23.52 24.70
N GLN A 690 -34.85 -23.84 23.52
CA GLN A 690 -35.58 -24.54 22.47
C GLN A 690 -35.47 -26.09 22.53
N CYS A 691 -34.41 -26.63 23.14
CA CYS A 691 -34.21 -28.08 23.32
C CYS A 691 -33.67 -28.40 24.73
N CYS A 692 -34.13 -29.52 25.31
CA CYS A 692 -33.72 -29.98 26.64
C CYS A 692 -33.00 -31.35 26.49
N TYR A 693 -31.70 -31.42 26.81
CA TYR A 693 -30.78 -32.49 26.37
C TYR A 693 -30.34 -33.45 27.49
N ASP A 694 -30.05 -34.72 27.16
CA ASP A 694 -29.52 -35.68 28.14
C ASP A 694 -27.99 -35.61 28.24
N GLY A 695 -27.48 -35.15 29.39
CA GLY A 695 -26.05 -35.03 29.66
C GLY A 695 -25.48 -33.60 29.79
N MET A 696 -26.34 -32.56 29.77
CA MET A 696 -26.02 -31.23 30.28
C MET A 696 -26.89 -30.94 31.51
N ASP A 697 -26.29 -30.47 32.62
CA ASP A 697 -26.99 -30.22 33.88
C ASP A 697 -27.70 -28.85 33.88
N SER A 698 -28.82 -28.74 33.16
CA SER A 698 -29.61 -27.50 33.04
C SER A 698 -30.54 -27.28 34.25
N ARG A 699 -29.96 -26.93 35.40
CA ARG A 699 -30.69 -26.77 36.68
C ARG A 699 -31.65 -25.57 36.78
N TYR A 700 -31.67 -24.66 35.79
CA TYR A 700 -32.32 -23.33 35.92
C TYR A 700 -33.17 -22.89 34.71
N ASP A 701 -33.74 -23.82 33.93
CA ASP A 701 -34.73 -23.50 32.89
C ASP A 701 -36.16 -23.42 33.45
N LEU A 702 -36.93 -22.38 33.09
CA LEU A 702 -38.31 -22.20 33.60
C LEU A 702 -39.42 -22.64 32.62
N ARG A 703 -39.08 -22.93 31.36
CA ARG A 703 -39.99 -23.51 30.33
C ARG A 703 -39.23 -24.28 29.24
N CYS A 704 -39.17 -25.63 29.34
CA CYS A 704 -39.22 -26.45 28.12
C CYS A 704 -40.68 -26.35 27.59
N VAL A 705 -40.89 -26.21 26.28
CA VAL A 705 -42.25 -26.12 25.70
C VAL A 705 -42.90 -27.50 25.65
N ASP A 706 -43.66 -27.86 26.69
CA ASP A 706 -44.44 -29.10 26.76
C ASP A 706 -45.75 -28.98 25.95
N ALA A 707 -45.89 -29.82 24.93
CA ALA A 707 -47.10 -29.94 24.13
C ALA A 707 -48.09 -30.91 24.80
N SER A 708 -48.91 -30.36 25.69
CA SER A 708 -50.14 -30.94 26.26
C SER A 708 -50.00 -32.15 27.21
N THR A 709 -50.16 -31.86 28.49
CA THR A 709 -50.94 -32.67 29.46
C THR A 709 -50.58 -34.17 29.58
N GLY A 710 -49.48 -34.44 30.29
CA GLY A 710 -49.49 -35.47 31.33
C GLY A 710 -48.62 -36.71 31.10
N TYR A 711 -47.57 -36.82 31.92
CA TYR A 711 -46.87 -38.05 32.32
C TYR A 711 -46.61 -39.09 31.20
N GLY A 712 -45.59 -38.82 30.37
CA GLY A 712 -44.98 -39.81 29.51
C GLY A 712 -43.46 -39.66 29.47
N THR A 713 -42.72 -40.68 29.89
CA THR A 713 -41.28 -40.80 29.59
C THR A 713 -41.13 -41.26 28.13
N GLY A 714 -41.32 -40.33 27.19
CA GLY A 714 -41.37 -40.58 25.75
C GLY A 714 -40.46 -39.61 24.99
N TRP A 715 -39.25 -40.04 24.70
CA TRP A 715 -38.22 -39.24 24.03
C TRP A 715 -38.51 -39.11 22.53
N SER A 716 -38.44 -37.90 21.97
CA SER A 716 -38.62 -37.67 20.52
C SER A 716 -37.60 -36.68 19.95
N CYS A 717 -36.32 -37.05 19.99
CA CYS A 717 -35.24 -36.44 19.22
C CYS A 717 -34.33 -37.54 18.69
N CYS A 718 -34.00 -37.52 17.39
CA CYS A 718 -32.98 -38.42 16.82
C CYS A 718 -31.59 -38.04 17.34
N SER A 719 -30.78 -39.03 17.70
CA SER A 719 -29.41 -38.86 18.27
C SER A 719 -28.51 -37.93 17.46
N GLU A 720 -27.40 -37.46 18.04
CA GLU A 720 -26.32 -36.83 17.26
C GLU A 720 -25.99 -37.63 15.98
N ARG A 721 -25.83 -36.92 14.85
CA ARG A 721 -25.65 -37.51 13.51
C ARG A 721 -26.83 -38.36 13.03
N GLN A 722 -28.05 -38.13 13.51
CA GLN A 722 -29.27 -38.73 12.97
C GLN A 722 -30.35 -37.67 12.72
N TYR A 723 -31.09 -37.82 11.61
CA TYR A 723 -32.21 -36.95 11.25
C TYR A 723 -33.51 -37.76 11.07
N LEU A 724 -34.65 -37.10 11.30
CA LEU A 724 -35.97 -37.70 11.28
C LEU A 724 -36.56 -37.71 9.86
N LEU A 725 -36.70 -38.91 9.30
CA LEU A 725 -37.39 -39.16 8.05
C LEU A 725 -38.84 -39.60 8.34
N VAL A 726 -39.81 -38.84 7.81
CA VAL A 726 -41.23 -39.18 7.88
C VAL A 726 -41.65 -39.84 6.57
N ASN A 727 -42.19 -41.06 6.62
CA ASN A 727 -42.70 -41.71 5.43
C ASN A 727 -44.05 -41.10 5.01
N ALA A 728 -44.03 -40.30 3.93
CA ALA A 728 -45.16 -39.51 3.44
C ALA A 728 -46.45 -40.31 3.10
N THR A 729 -46.38 -41.65 3.04
CA THR A 729 -47.55 -42.51 2.79
C THR A 729 -48.11 -43.21 4.03
N THR A 730 -47.36 -43.27 5.13
CA THR A 730 -47.76 -44.00 6.35
C THR A 730 -47.73 -43.15 7.63
N GLY A 731 -47.10 -41.97 7.61
CA GLY A 731 -46.92 -41.12 8.79
C GLY A 731 -45.93 -41.69 9.81
N ASP A 732 -45.13 -42.69 9.42
CA ASP A 732 -44.21 -43.39 10.30
C ASP A 732 -42.87 -42.65 10.42
N HIS A 733 -42.29 -42.67 11.61
CA HIS A 733 -41.17 -41.81 12.02
C HIS A 733 -39.88 -42.62 12.20
N THR A 734 -38.87 -42.36 11.36
CA THR A 734 -37.61 -43.13 11.36
C THR A 734 -36.37 -42.24 11.43
N CYS A 735 -35.46 -42.51 12.36
CA CYS A 735 -34.17 -41.80 12.46
C CYS A 735 -33.13 -42.44 11.52
N VAL A 736 -32.52 -41.65 10.64
CA VAL A 736 -31.55 -42.08 9.62
C VAL A 736 -30.18 -41.49 9.94
N THR A 737 -29.08 -42.25 9.79
CA THR A 737 -27.72 -41.77 10.06
C THR A 737 -27.22 -40.81 8.98
N CYS A 738 -26.53 -39.77 9.43
CA CYS A 738 -26.03 -38.68 8.61
C CYS A 738 -24.52 -38.84 8.41
N ASP A 739 -24.14 -39.80 7.56
CA ASP A 739 -22.75 -40.18 7.29
C ASP A 739 -22.12 -39.43 6.10
N MET A 740 -22.77 -38.36 5.60
CA MET A 740 -22.36 -37.61 4.40
C MET A 740 -21.80 -36.22 4.74
N ILE A 741 -20.66 -35.86 4.14
CA ILE A 741 -19.93 -34.58 4.36
C ILE A 741 -20.70 -33.36 3.78
N GLU A 742 -21.83 -33.59 3.11
CA GLU A 742 -22.65 -32.59 2.42
C GLU A 742 -23.79 -32.05 3.31
N LEU A 743 -23.93 -32.62 4.52
CA LEU A 743 -24.98 -32.35 5.50
C LEU A 743 -24.38 -31.90 6.83
N ASN A 744 -25.03 -30.93 7.50
CA ASN A 744 -24.61 -30.49 8.83
C ASN A 744 -25.57 -31.02 9.91
N CYS A 745 -25.28 -32.24 10.40
CA CYS A 745 -26.11 -32.96 11.39
C CYS A 745 -25.54 -32.90 12.81
N THR A 746 -25.06 -31.72 13.20
CA THR A 746 -24.62 -31.41 14.58
C THR A 746 -25.81 -31.17 15.52
N SER A 747 -26.89 -30.59 15.00
CA SER A 747 -28.14 -30.37 15.74
C SER A 747 -28.99 -31.63 15.84
N ILE A 748 -29.73 -31.74 16.93
CA ILE A 748 -30.48 -32.94 17.33
C ILE A 748 -31.98 -32.71 17.19
N GLY A 749 -32.71 -33.73 16.76
CA GLY A 749 -34.16 -33.65 16.52
C GLY A 749 -34.58 -33.11 15.15
N ILE A 750 -33.62 -32.81 14.26
CA ILE A 750 -33.84 -32.27 12.91
C ILE A 750 -34.65 -33.21 12.00
N THR A 751 -35.62 -32.67 11.25
CA THR A 751 -36.39 -33.39 10.21
C THR A 751 -35.76 -33.26 8.82
N ILE A 752 -36.10 -34.11 7.84
CA ILE A 752 -35.57 -33.96 6.46
C ILE A 752 -35.83 -32.57 5.85
N SER A 753 -36.97 -31.95 6.15
CA SER A 753 -37.34 -30.59 5.71
C SER A 753 -36.54 -29.48 6.39
N GLU A 754 -36.01 -29.73 7.60
CA GLU A 754 -35.24 -28.78 8.43
C GLU A 754 -33.75 -29.17 8.50
N LEU A 755 -33.35 -30.17 7.71
CA LEU A 755 -32.02 -30.74 7.69
C LEU A 755 -31.03 -29.72 7.12
N PRO A 756 -30.08 -29.18 7.90
CA PRO A 756 -29.22 -28.10 7.43
C PRO A 756 -28.25 -28.59 6.36
N LEU A 757 -28.24 -27.90 5.23
CA LEU A 757 -27.17 -28.05 4.25
C LEU A 757 -25.90 -27.39 4.77
N ALA A 758 -24.77 -28.07 4.60
CA ALA A 758 -23.47 -27.45 4.84
C ALA A 758 -23.25 -26.26 3.90
N ALA A 759 -22.54 -25.23 4.36
CA ALA A 759 -22.21 -24.06 3.54
C ALA A 759 -21.47 -24.49 2.25
N GLY A 760 -21.81 -23.85 1.13
CA GLY A 760 -21.33 -24.23 -0.19
C GLY A 760 -22.04 -25.42 -0.85
N TYR A 761 -23.13 -25.93 -0.29
CA TYR A 761 -24.00 -26.95 -0.92
C TYR A 761 -25.45 -26.45 -1.10
N TRP A 762 -26.15 -27.02 -2.07
CA TRP A 762 -27.51 -26.66 -2.50
C TRP A 762 -28.31 -27.92 -2.86
N ARG A 763 -29.63 -27.87 -2.64
CA ARG A 763 -30.59 -28.91 -3.04
C ARG A 763 -31.79 -28.29 -3.75
N GLU A 764 -32.41 -29.07 -4.61
CA GLU A 764 -33.45 -28.61 -5.54
C GLU A 764 -34.82 -28.43 -4.86
N THR A 765 -35.17 -29.31 -3.92
CA THR A 765 -36.35 -29.19 -3.04
C THR A 765 -36.06 -29.78 -1.64
N PHE A 766 -36.87 -29.42 -0.65
CA PHE A 766 -36.68 -29.75 0.78
C PHE A 766 -36.94 -31.22 1.14
N ASP A 767 -37.54 -31.99 0.24
CA ASP A 767 -37.98 -33.38 0.42
C ASP A 767 -37.05 -34.42 -0.23
N GLN A 768 -35.96 -33.98 -0.87
CA GLN A 768 -35.07 -34.82 -1.69
C GLN A 768 -33.71 -35.04 -1.02
N ASP A 769 -33.14 -36.24 -1.21
CA ASP A 769 -31.86 -36.69 -0.64
C ASP A 769 -30.62 -36.26 -1.45
N LYS A 770 -30.84 -35.66 -2.64
CA LYS A 770 -29.78 -35.41 -3.63
C LYS A 770 -29.19 -34.00 -3.53
N ILE A 771 -28.05 -33.92 -2.86
CA ILE A 771 -27.31 -32.68 -2.58
C ILE A 771 -26.26 -32.42 -3.67
N ARG A 772 -25.88 -31.15 -3.88
CA ARG A 772 -24.88 -30.73 -4.87
C ARG A 772 -24.03 -29.56 -4.35
N PRO A 773 -22.72 -29.48 -4.63
CA PRO A 773 -21.92 -28.30 -4.29
C PRO A 773 -22.26 -27.11 -5.20
N CYS A 774 -22.12 -25.89 -4.67
CA CYS A 774 -22.34 -24.64 -5.40
C CYS A 774 -21.08 -24.14 -6.09
N TRP A 775 -21.25 -23.44 -7.21
CA TRP A 775 -20.12 -22.89 -7.99
C TRP A 775 -19.39 -21.76 -7.26
N ASN A 776 -20.11 -20.98 -6.47
CA ASN A 776 -19.56 -20.05 -5.50
C ASN A 776 -19.95 -20.55 -4.11
N ALA A 777 -18.99 -21.05 -3.34
CA ALA A 777 -19.25 -21.58 -2.01
C ALA A 777 -19.83 -20.52 -1.04
N GLY A 778 -19.57 -19.23 -1.29
CA GLY A 778 -20.16 -18.12 -0.53
C GLY A 778 -21.48 -17.57 -1.09
N ALA A 779 -21.98 -18.07 -2.22
CA ALA A 779 -23.34 -17.79 -2.70
C ALA A 779 -24.38 -18.71 -2.04
N CYS A 780 -23.94 -19.90 -1.63
CA CYS A 780 -24.75 -20.84 -0.85
C CYS A 780 -24.31 -20.77 0.62
N THR A 781 -25.02 -19.99 1.42
CA THR A 781 -24.75 -19.84 2.87
C THR A 781 -24.93 -21.13 3.65
N GLY A 782 -25.58 -22.14 3.05
CA GLY A 782 -26.18 -23.24 3.78
C GLY A 782 -27.44 -22.74 4.49
N ASP A 783 -28.03 -23.59 5.34
CA ASP A 783 -29.17 -23.18 6.16
C ASP A 783 -28.67 -22.47 7.43
N SER A 784 -28.35 -21.17 7.29
CA SER A 784 -27.97 -20.29 8.39
C SER A 784 -29.15 -19.41 8.81
N THR A 785 -30.02 -20.00 9.65
CA THR A 785 -31.07 -19.33 10.43
C THR A 785 -32.22 -18.65 9.65
N SER A 786 -33.30 -19.38 9.36
CA SER A 786 -34.66 -19.07 9.90
C SER A 786 -35.77 -19.95 9.30
N LEU A 787 -36.73 -20.36 10.14
CA LEU A 787 -37.92 -21.14 9.78
C LEU A 787 -38.96 -20.31 8.99
N LEU A 788 -38.72 -20.02 7.71
CA LEU A 788 -39.75 -19.55 6.77
C LEU A 788 -39.64 -20.18 5.38
N VAL A 789 -40.78 -20.63 4.86
CA VAL A 789 -40.92 -21.46 3.66
C VAL A 789 -40.64 -20.70 2.36
N ARG A 790 -39.51 -20.98 1.69
CA ARG A 790 -39.27 -20.75 0.24
C ARG A 790 -38.02 -21.46 -0.27
N THR A 791 -37.98 -21.79 -1.57
CA THR A 791 -36.84 -22.44 -2.26
C THR A 791 -35.58 -21.59 -2.38
N ASP A 792 -35.70 -20.29 -2.12
CA ASP A 792 -34.65 -19.29 -2.37
C ASP A 792 -33.72 -19.13 -1.15
N VAL A 793 -34.01 -19.82 -0.04
CA VAL A 793 -33.39 -19.65 1.29
C VAL A 793 -31.95 -20.18 1.39
N TYR A 794 -31.52 -21.08 0.52
CA TYR A 794 -30.11 -21.54 0.49
C TYR A 794 -29.15 -20.50 -0.07
N CYS A 795 -29.69 -19.47 -0.74
CA CYS A 795 -28.93 -18.46 -1.44
C CYS A 795 -28.72 -17.25 -0.53
N GLY A 796 -27.46 -16.81 -0.42
CA GLY A 796 -27.12 -15.59 0.31
C GLY A 796 -27.78 -14.36 -0.31
N GLU A 797 -27.72 -13.24 0.41
CA GLU A 797 -28.32 -11.98 -0.05
C GLU A 797 -27.79 -11.57 -1.44
N GLY A 798 -28.71 -11.27 -2.35
CA GLY A 798 -28.41 -10.95 -3.75
C GLY A 798 -28.30 -12.13 -4.72
N TYR A 799 -28.45 -13.38 -4.25
CA TYR A 799 -28.36 -14.60 -5.06
C TYR A 799 -29.72 -15.32 -5.18
N THR A 800 -29.93 -16.06 -6.26
CA THR A 800 -31.14 -16.84 -6.55
C THR A 800 -30.88 -17.92 -7.61
N GLY A 801 -31.91 -18.71 -7.95
CA GLY A 801 -31.87 -19.73 -9.01
C GLY A 801 -31.04 -20.99 -8.68
N PRO A 802 -30.89 -21.91 -9.66
CA PRO A 802 -30.15 -23.15 -9.46
C PRO A 802 -28.70 -22.92 -9.02
N TYR A 803 -28.23 -23.71 -8.04
CA TYR A 803 -26.90 -23.56 -7.41
C TYR A 803 -26.60 -22.15 -6.84
N CYS A 804 -27.64 -21.32 -6.62
CA CYS A 804 -27.51 -19.90 -6.26
C CYS A 804 -26.63 -19.10 -7.24
N ALA A 805 -26.64 -19.49 -8.52
CA ALA A 805 -25.75 -18.98 -9.55
C ALA A 805 -26.32 -17.77 -10.34
N VAL A 806 -27.56 -17.37 -10.08
CA VAL A 806 -28.25 -16.24 -10.71
C VAL A 806 -28.33 -15.07 -9.71
N CYS A 807 -28.23 -13.83 -10.16
CA CYS A 807 -28.39 -12.67 -9.27
C CYS A 807 -29.85 -12.25 -9.12
N ALA A 808 -30.23 -11.88 -7.90
CA ALA A 808 -31.55 -11.38 -7.58
C ALA A 808 -31.82 -10.01 -8.25
N PRO A 809 -33.10 -9.62 -8.48
CA PRO A 809 -33.44 -8.30 -8.98
C PRO A 809 -32.84 -7.19 -8.10
N GLY A 810 -32.12 -6.24 -8.71
CA GLY A 810 -31.37 -5.21 -7.98
C GLY A 810 -29.90 -5.55 -7.74
N TYR A 811 -29.43 -6.73 -8.15
CA TYR A 811 -28.03 -7.15 -8.07
C TYR A 811 -27.44 -7.47 -9.45
N ALA A 812 -26.16 -7.16 -9.65
CA ALA A 812 -25.40 -7.36 -10.87
C ALA A 812 -24.44 -8.55 -10.77
N SER A 813 -24.32 -9.34 -11.84
CA SER A 813 -23.44 -10.51 -11.92
C SER A 813 -21.98 -10.15 -12.23
N LEU A 814 -21.07 -10.75 -11.47
CA LEU A 814 -19.61 -10.68 -11.56
C LEU A 814 -19.01 -12.07 -11.85
N PRO A 815 -17.78 -12.12 -12.42
CA PRO A 815 -17.09 -13.37 -12.72
C PRO A 815 -16.98 -14.32 -11.52
N GLY A 816 -17.30 -15.59 -11.74
CA GLY A 816 -17.31 -16.63 -10.69
C GLY A 816 -18.62 -16.68 -9.88
N TYR A 817 -19.76 -16.36 -10.51
CA TYR A 817 -21.10 -16.41 -9.90
C TYR A 817 -21.17 -15.61 -8.59
N ARG A 818 -20.79 -14.34 -8.67
CA ARG A 818 -20.86 -13.36 -7.57
C ARG A 818 -21.86 -12.26 -7.91
N CYS A 819 -22.62 -11.80 -6.93
CA CYS A 819 -23.65 -10.77 -7.10
C CYS A 819 -23.31 -9.53 -6.25
N VAL A 820 -23.52 -8.34 -6.79
CA VAL A 820 -23.25 -7.05 -6.13
C VAL A 820 -24.44 -6.11 -6.28
N GLU A 821 -24.80 -5.41 -5.20
CA GLU A 821 -25.98 -4.54 -5.14
C GLU A 821 -25.87 -3.31 -6.06
N CYS A 822 -26.96 -2.99 -6.76
CA CYS A 822 -27.06 -1.85 -7.66
C CYS A 822 -27.54 -0.58 -6.96
N THR A 823 -26.63 0.09 -6.25
CA THR A 823 -26.92 1.40 -5.61
C THR A 823 -27.34 2.45 -6.64
N SER A 824 -28.56 3.00 -6.47
CA SER A 824 -29.20 3.85 -7.47
C SER A 824 -28.77 5.31 -7.39
N SER A 825 -27.83 5.73 -8.24
CA SER A 825 -27.83 7.04 -8.95
C SER A 825 -26.49 7.36 -9.65
N ALA A 826 -25.36 6.90 -9.10
CA ALA A 826 -24.03 7.19 -9.68
C ALA A 826 -23.67 6.28 -10.87
N THR A 827 -24.11 5.03 -10.85
CA THR A 827 -23.62 3.95 -11.74
C THR A 827 -24.10 4.07 -13.18
N ALA A 828 -25.40 4.27 -13.44
CA ALA A 828 -25.93 4.38 -14.80
C ALA A 828 -25.36 5.61 -15.56
N ALA A 829 -25.16 6.73 -14.87
CA ALA A 829 -24.56 7.93 -15.44
C ALA A 829 -23.07 7.72 -15.75
N THR A 830 -22.29 7.18 -14.81
CA THR A 830 -20.87 6.89 -15.01
C THR A 830 -20.64 5.84 -16.10
N ILE A 831 -21.46 4.79 -16.19
CA ILE A 831 -21.38 3.77 -17.24
C ILE A 831 -21.72 4.36 -18.61
N THR A 832 -22.78 5.17 -18.72
CA THR A 832 -23.10 5.85 -19.99
C THR A 832 -21.96 6.78 -20.41
N VAL A 833 -21.37 7.52 -19.47
CA VAL A 833 -20.18 8.34 -19.69
C VAL A 833 -18.97 7.49 -20.10
N LEU A 834 -18.72 6.34 -19.47
CA LEU A 834 -17.62 5.43 -19.83
C LEU A 834 -17.80 4.78 -21.20
N VAL A 835 -19.01 4.41 -21.60
CA VAL A 835 -19.32 3.89 -22.94
C VAL A 835 -19.18 4.99 -23.98
N VAL A 836 -19.67 6.21 -23.70
CA VAL A 836 -19.48 7.37 -24.58
C VAL A 836 -18.00 7.74 -24.68
N ILE A 837 -17.24 7.68 -23.59
CA ILE A 837 -15.78 7.88 -23.59
C ILE A 837 -15.08 6.76 -24.36
N ALA A 838 -15.45 5.49 -24.21
CA ALA A 838 -14.85 4.38 -24.93
C ALA A 838 -15.13 4.48 -26.44
N LEU A 839 -16.36 4.82 -26.83
CA LEU A 839 -16.73 5.09 -28.23
C LEU A 839 -16.03 6.34 -28.77
N ALA A 840 -15.90 7.41 -27.96
CA ALA A 840 -15.16 8.62 -28.31
C ALA A 840 -13.65 8.35 -28.40
N ILE A 841 -13.07 7.47 -27.58
CA ILE A 841 -11.68 7.02 -27.65
C ILE A 841 -11.49 6.15 -28.89
N LEU A 842 -12.39 5.21 -29.19
CA LEU A 842 -12.32 4.42 -30.42
C LEU A 842 -12.44 5.30 -31.68
N LEU A 843 -13.32 6.30 -31.64
CA LEU A 843 -13.45 7.31 -32.69
C LEU A 843 -12.21 8.21 -32.78
N LEU A 844 -11.65 8.68 -31.65
CA LEU A 844 -10.46 9.52 -31.58
C LEU A 844 -9.23 8.74 -32.04
N VAL A 845 -9.05 7.50 -31.60
CA VAL A 845 -8.02 6.57 -32.08
C VAL A 845 -8.19 6.36 -33.57
N TRP A 846 -9.40 6.11 -34.09
CA TRP A 846 -9.64 6.00 -35.53
C TRP A 846 -9.34 7.31 -36.29
N LEU A 847 -9.69 8.49 -35.74
CA LEU A 847 -9.38 9.81 -36.28
C LEU A 847 -7.88 10.13 -36.24
N LEU A 848 -7.15 9.69 -35.22
CA LEU A 848 -5.70 9.84 -35.09
C LEU A 848 -4.95 8.84 -35.99
N PHE A 849 -5.42 7.61 -36.11
CA PHE A 849 -4.88 6.60 -37.02
C PHE A 849 -5.14 6.95 -38.50
N SER A 850 -6.24 7.63 -38.81
CA SER A 850 -6.53 8.17 -40.15
C SER A 850 -5.79 9.48 -40.43
N LYS A 851 -5.70 10.43 -39.48
CA LYS A 851 -4.82 11.62 -39.58
C LYS A 851 -3.34 11.24 -39.70
N SER A 852 -2.91 10.14 -39.07
CA SER A 852 -1.55 9.57 -39.24
C SER A 852 -1.27 9.13 -40.69
N ILE A 853 -2.30 8.98 -41.54
CA ILE A 853 -2.16 8.84 -43.00
C ILE A 853 -2.21 10.23 -43.63
N GLY A 854 -1.35 11.13 -43.16
CA GLY A 854 -1.18 12.46 -43.72
C GLY A 854 -0.90 12.39 -45.22
N VAL A 855 -1.89 12.81 -46.01
CA VAL A 855 -1.76 13.13 -47.45
C VAL A 855 -1.47 14.63 -47.64
N GLY A 856 -1.17 15.36 -46.55
CA GLY A 856 -0.70 16.76 -46.61
C GLY A 856 0.60 16.89 -47.41
N ASP A 857 1.58 16.02 -47.15
CA ASP A 857 2.93 16.03 -47.75
C ASP A 857 2.97 15.72 -49.28
N VAL A 858 1.84 15.79 -49.99
CA VAL A 858 1.74 15.58 -51.45
C VAL A 858 1.04 16.75 -52.16
N VAL A 859 0.59 17.78 -51.43
CA VAL A 859 0.02 19.00 -52.02
C VAL A 859 1.07 20.09 -52.15
N ASP A 860 1.88 20.32 -51.12
CA ASP A 860 2.89 21.37 -51.12
C ASP A 860 4.27 20.82 -51.49
N GLY A 861 4.70 21.11 -52.72
CA GLY A 861 6.09 20.98 -53.16
C GLY A 861 6.97 22.06 -52.53
N ALA A 862 7.14 22.03 -51.21
CA ALA A 862 7.98 22.96 -50.45
C ALA A 862 8.81 22.22 -49.39
N GLN A 863 10.04 22.65 -49.18
CA GLN A 863 10.97 22.02 -48.25
C GLN A 863 10.52 22.21 -46.79
N VAL A 864 10.09 21.14 -46.12
CA VAL A 864 10.02 21.08 -44.65
C VAL A 864 10.97 20.01 -44.14
N VAL A 865 12.21 20.42 -43.88
CA VAL A 865 13.16 19.62 -43.12
C VAL A 865 12.77 19.70 -41.64
N GLY A 866 12.32 18.56 -41.08
CA GLY A 866 12.23 18.34 -39.64
C GLY A 866 10.84 18.54 -39.01
N SER A 867 10.22 17.42 -38.60
CA SER A 867 9.43 17.29 -37.34
C SER A 867 8.54 16.02 -37.27
N VAL A 868 8.43 15.21 -38.33
CA VAL A 868 7.69 13.92 -38.26
C VAL A 868 8.46 12.86 -37.45
N ARG A 869 8.41 12.96 -36.11
CA ARG A 869 9.13 12.05 -35.19
C ARG A 869 8.36 11.44 -33.99
N PRO A 870 7.15 11.86 -33.56
CA PRO A 870 6.45 11.15 -32.47
C PRO A 870 5.83 9.80 -32.89
N GLY A 871 4.89 9.82 -33.85
CA GLY A 871 4.01 8.66 -34.12
C GLY A 871 4.73 7.39 -34.60
N LEU A 872 5.80 7.53 -35.40
CA LEU A 872 6.57 6.38 -35.91
C LEU A 872 7.45 5.72 -34.83
N ARG A 873 7.76 6.45 -33.73
CA ARG A 873 8.49 5.90 -32.58
C ARG A 873 7.57 5.05 -31.70
N LEU A 874 6.38 5.56 -31.34
CA LEU A 874 5.40 4.78 -30.57
C LEU A 874 5.01 3.48 -31.27
N ALA A 875 4.74 3.50 -32.58
CA ALA A 875 4.35 2.28 -33.30
C ALA A 875 5.45 1.20 -33.31
N ARG A 876 6.74 1.59 -33.34
CA ARG A 876 7.86 0.63 -33.23
C ARG A 876 8.04 0.10 -31.81
N ILE A 877 7.84 0.95 -30.80
CA ILE A 877 7.91 0.56 -29.39
C ILE A 877 6.77 -0.43 -29.07
N GLY A 878 5.53 -0.15 -29.49
CA GLY A 878 4.38 -1.04 -29.29
C GLY A 878 4.60 -2.45 -29.87
N VAL A 879 5.17 -2.58 -31.07
CA VAL A 879 5.49 -3.89 -31.65
C VAL A 879 6.59 -4.63 -30.87
N LEU A 880 7.55 -3.92 -30.28
CA LEU A 880 8.59 -4.53 -29.43
C LEU A 880 8.04 -4.95 -28.06
N LEU A 881 7.19 -4.14 -27.44
CA LEU A 881 6.49 -4.47 -26.18
C LEU A 881 5.61 -5.71 -26.35
N MET A 882 4.76 -5.72 -27.38
CA MET A 882 3.86 -6.86 -27.68
C MET A 882 4.61 -8.16 -27.96
N GLN A 883 5.86 -8.12 -28.41
CA GLN A 883 6.68 -9.33 -28.59
C GLN A 883 7.17 -9.93 -27.26
N ARG A 884 7.36 -9.11 -26.20
CA ARG A 884 7.87 -9.57 -24.90
C ARG A 884 6.75 -9.90 -23.90
N PHE A 885 5.66 -9.13 -23.90
CA PHE A 885 4.49 -9.40 -23.04
C PHE A 885 3.58 -10.52 -23.53
N ARG A 886 3.80 -11.03 -24.75
CA ARG A 886 2.99 -12.08 -25.37
C ARG A 886 2.80 -13.33 -24.49
N ILE A 887 3.86 -13.77 -23.82
CA ILE A 887 3.84 -15.01 -23.02
C ILE A 887 3.06 -14.82 -21.72
N PRO A 888 3.33 -13.79 -20.88
CA PRO A 888 2.44 -13.44 -19.77
C PRO A 888 0.97 -13.36 -20.17
N ILE A 889 0.64 -12.64 -21.25
CA ILE A 889 -0.74 -12.50 -21.73
C ILE A 889 -1.37 -13.87 -22.01
N VAL A 890 -0.69 -14.76 -22.75
CA VAL A 890 -1.24 -16.09 -23.07
C VAL A 890 -1.33 -17.01 -21.85
N VAL A 891 -0.40 -16.92 -20.90
CA VAL A 891 -0.45 -17.70 -19.65
C VAL A 891 -1.66 -17.26 -18.81
N LEU A 892 -1.81 -15.95 -18.60
CA LEU A 892 -2.94 -15.39 -17.85
C LEU A 892 -4.28 -15.69 -18.55
N GLN A 893 -4.37 -15.50 -19.88
CA GLN A 893 -5.56 -15.86 -20.66
C GLN A 893 -5.97 -17.33 -20.50
N VAL A 894 -5.02 -18.27 -20.47
CA VAL A 894 -5.35 -19.69 -20.27
C VAL A 894 -5.74 -19.97 -18.82
N LEU A 895 -5.12 -19.31 -17.83
CA LEU A 895 -5.46 -19.47 -16.41
C LEU A 895 -6.88 -18.96 -16.10
N THR A 896 -7.22 -17.73 -16.52
CA THR A 896 -8.55 -17.15 -16.19
C THR A 896 -9.68 -17.89 -16.90
N GLN A 897 -9.44 -18.39 -18.11
CA GLN A 897 -10.37 -19.26 -18.82
C GLN A 897 -10.50 -20.65 -18.19
N TYR A 898 -9.40 -21.24 -17.72
CA TYR A 898 -9.43 -22.52 -17.01
C TYR A 898 -10.23 -22.41 -15.69
N ILE A 899 -10.19 -21.25 -14.99
CA ILE A 899 -11.08 -20.93 -13.86
C ILE A 899 -12.55 -21.00 -14.29
N SER A 900 -12.93 -20.29 -15.37
CA SER A 900 -14.31 -20.26 -15.91
C SER A 900 -14.87 -21.67 -16.18
N ILE A 901 -14.06 -22.54 -16.78
CA ILE A 901 -14.49 -23.87 -17.25
C ILE A 901 -14.63 -24.89 -16.11
N THR A 902 -13.77 -24.82 -15.10
CA THR A 902 -13.61 -25.90 -14.11
C THR A 902 -14.04 -25.57 -12.68
N GLY A 903 -14.46 -24.31 -12.41
CA GLY A 903 -14.90 -23.91 -11.07
C GLY A 903 -13.78 -24.01 -10.02
N LEU A 904 -12.58 -23.55 -10.38
CA LEU A 904 -11.33 -23.79 -9.65
C LEU A 904 -11.34 -23.44 -8.16
N THR A 905 -11.18 -24.45 -7.31
CA THR A 905 -10.81 -24.30 -5.89
C THR A 905 -9.29 -24.11 -5.74
N LEU A 906 -8.77 -22.96 -6.16
CA LEU A 906 -7.39 -22.54 -5.87
C LEU A 906 -7.31 -21.78 -4.53
N PRO A 907 -6.13 -21.72 -3.88
CA PRO A 907 -5.94 -20.90 -2.68
C PRO A 907 -6.35 -19.43 -2.91
N LEU A 908 -7.10 -18.86 -1.96
CA LEU A 908 -7.73 -17.53 -2.05
C LEU A 908 -6.76 -16.43 -2.52
N GLN A 909 -5.56 -16.37 -1.92
CA GLN A 909 -4.50 -15.43 -2.26
C GLN A 909 -4.15 -15.43 -3.76
N TYR A 910 -4.10 -16.61 -4.39
CA TYR A 910 -3.76 -16.74 -5.80
C TYR A 910 -4.94 -16.36 -6.71
N LEU A 911 -6.18 -16.61 -6.29
CA LEU A 911 -7.38 -16.15 -7.01
C LEU A 911 -7.47 -14.61 -7.01
N GLU A 912 -7.13 -13.94 -5.91
CA GLU A 912 -7.10 -12.48 -5.82
C GLU A 912 -6.02 -11.88 -6.72
N PHE A 913 -4.81 -12.45 -6.71
CA PHE A 913 -3.76 -12.07 -7.66
C PHE A 913 -4.22 -12.21 -9.12
N LEU A 914 -4.85 -13.35 -9.48
CA LEU A 914 -5.32 -13.58 -10.85
C LEU A 914 -6.43 -12.60 -11.26
N ARG A 915 -7.32 -12.20 -10.35
CA ARG A 915 -8.31 -11.12 -10.61
C ARG A 915 -7.63 -9.79 -10.90
N ALA A 916 -6.62 -9.40 -10.11
CA ALA A 916 -5.92 -8.12 -10.27
C ALA A 916 -5.23 -7.98 -11.64
N VAL A 917 -4.90 -9.09 -12.31
CA VAL A 917 -4.27 -9.11 -13.64
C VAL A 917 -5.19 -9.53 -14.79
N ASP A 918 -6.48 -9.80 -14.53
CA ASP A 918 -7.42 -10.29 -15.56
C ASP A 918 -7.72 -9.25 -16.65
N PHE A 919 -7.48 -7.96 -16.43
CA PHE A 919 -7.55 -6.95 -17.49
C PHE A 919 -6.61 -7.26 -18.68
N MET A 920 -5.54 -8.05 -18.46
CA MET A 920 -4.64 -8.52 -19.52
C MET A 920 -5.24 -9.65 -20.38
N SER A 921 -6.34 -10.28 -19.93
CA SER A 921 -6.98 -11.37 -20.65
C SER A 921 -7.78 -10.89 -21.87
N LEU A 922 -8.19 -9.62 -21.88
CA LEU A 922 -8.99 -8.98 -22.94
C LEU A 922 -10.31 -9.72 -23.25
N ASP A 923 -10.81 -10.53 -22.33
CA ASP A 923 -12.18 -11.05 -22.40
C ASP A 923 -13.16 -9.88 -22.24
N MET A 924 -14.17 -9.75 -23.10
CA MET A 924 -15.06 -8.59 -23.13
C MET A 924 -16.08 -8.55 -21.98
N GLN A 925 -15.95 -9.45 -20.98
CA GLN A 925 -16.77 -9.46 -19.75
C GLN A 925 -16.84 -8.09 -19.07
N TRP A 926 -15.72 -7.34 -19.01
CA TRP A 926 -15.69 -5.98 -18.43
C TRP A 926 -16.46 -4.93 -19.27
N LEU A 927 -16.68 -5.20 -20.56
CA LEU A 927 -17.44 -4.34 -21.47
C LEU A 927 -18.94 -4.70 -21.46
N THR A 928 -19.30 -5.91 -21.04
CA THR A 928 -20.67 -6.46 -21.06
C THR A 928 -21.33 -6.61 -19.69
N SER A 929 -20.62 -6.41 -18.57
CA SER A 929 -21.24 -6.30 -17.24
C SER A 929 -21.24 -4.87 -16.66
N PRO A 930 -22.05 -3.96 -17.21
CA PRO A 930 -22.75 -2.97 -16.43
C PRO A 930 -24.08 -3.59 -15.96
N GLY A 931 -24.05 -4.61 -15.09
CA GLY A 931 -25.26 -5.35 -14.68
C GLY A 931 -26.35 -4.47 -14.04
N CYS A 932 -26.00 -3.26 -13.58
CA CYS A 932 -26.94 -2.26 -13.09
C CYS A 932 -27.52 -1.32 -14.16
N ALA A 933 -27.10 -1.42 -15.43
CA ALA A 933 -27.56 -0.55 -16.53
C ALA A 933 -28.31 -1.34 -17.62
N ALA A 934 -27.96 -2.60 -17.86
CA ALA A 934 -28.72 -3.52 -18.70
C ALA A 934 -28.42 -4.98 -18.32
N ASN A 935 -29.45 -5.76 -18.00
CA ASN A 935 -29.34 -7.21 -17.88
C ASN A 935 -29.18 -7.81 -19.29
N ILE A 936 -27.94 -8.08 -19.68
CA ILE A 936 -27.59 -8.77 -20.91
C ILE A 936 -27.37 -10.25 -20.57
N ASP A 937 -28.19 -11.12 -21.16
CA ASP A 937 -28.10 -12.58 -21.02
C ASP A 937 -26.88 -13.16 -21.74
N PHE A 938 -26.59 -14.45 -21.52
CA PHE A 938 -25.52 -15.13 -22.23
C PHE A 938 -25.63 -15.03 -23.77
N TYR A 939 -26.84 -15.03 -24.34
CA TYR A 939 -27.01 -14.90 -25.80
C TYR A 939 -26.61 -13.52 -26.32
N GLY A 940 -26.93 -12.44 -25.60
CA GLY A 940 -26.42 -11.10 -25.87
C GLY A 940 -24.90 -11.03 -25.76
N ARG A 941 -24.29 -11.65 -24.73
CA ARG A 941 -22.83 -11.77 -24.59
C ARG A 941 -22.20 -12.52 -25.77
N LEU A 942 -22.78 -13.64 -26.19
CA LEU A 942 -22.34 -14.43 -27.34
C LEU A 942 -22.33 -13.59 -28.63
N LEU A 943 -23.42 -12.87 -28.91
CA LEU A 943 -23.52 -11.99 -30.09
C LEU A 943 -22.50 -10.84 -30.06
N ILE A 944 -22.27 -10.21 -28.90
CA ILE A 944 -21.29 -9.13 -28.77
C ILE A 944 -19.86 -9.69 -28.97
N ALA A 945 -19.53 -10.80 -28.31
CA ALA A 945 -18.21 -11.43 -28.35
C ALA A 945 -17.82 -11.89 -29.77
N THR A 946 -18.77 -12.31 -30.61
CA THR A 946 -18.51 -12.74 -32.00
C THR A 946 -18.68 -11.61 -33.02
N LEU A 947 -19.62 -10.68 -32.86
CA LEU A 947 -19.87 -9.62 -33.86
C LEU A 947 -18.98 -8.39 -33.68
N ALA A 948 -18.68 -7.97 -32.44
CA ALA A 948 -17.85 -6.79 -32.19
C ALA A 948 -16.43 -6.94 -32.77
N PRO A 949 -15.75 -8.10 -32.70
CA PRO A 949 -14.46 -8.27 -33.37
C PRO A 949 -14.53 -8.26 -34.89
N LEU A 950 -15.66 -8.65 -35.51
CA LEU A 950 -15.87 -8.51 -36.95
C LEU A 950 -16.04 -7.03 -37.34
N ALA A 951 -16.77 -6.25 -36.54
CA ALA A 951 -16.91 -4.80 -36.73
C ALA A 951 -15.57 -4.08 -36.56
N ILE A 952 -14.79 -4.42 -35.53
CA ILE A 952 -13.43 -3.88 -35.32
C ILE A 952 -12.50 -4.31 -36.47
N THR A 953 -12.60 -5.55 -36.96
CA THR A 953 -11.86 -6.00 -38.14
C THR A 953 -12.21 -5.19 -39.39
N ALA A 954 -13.49 -4.91 -39.63
CA ALA A 954 -13.90 -4.01 -40.71
C ALA A 954 -13.29 -2.60 -40.53
N LEU A 955 -13.34 -2.05 -39.31
CA LEU A 955 -12.77 -0.74 -38.96
C LEU A 955 -11.26 -0.67 -39.18
N ILE A 956 -10.48 -1.70 -38.81
CA ILE A 956 -9.04 -1.82 -39.08
C ILE A 956 -8.74 -1.76 -40.60
N PHE A 957 -9.67 -2.20 -41.45
CA PHE A 957 -9.50 -2.21 -42.90
C PHE A 957 -10.03 -0.93 -43.58
N THR A 958 -10.83 -0.09 -42.90
CA THR A 958 -11.35 1.18 -43.45
C THR A 958 -10.27 2.15 -43.98
N PRO A 959 -9.06 2.29 -43.40
CA PRO A 959 -8.06 3.20 -43.93
C PRO A 959 -7.53 2.75 -45.29
N ARG A 960 -7.57 1.45 -45.59
CA ARG A 960 -7.25 0.90 -46.92
C ARG A 960 -8.31 1.26 -47.93
N PHE A 961 -9.59 1.18 -47.56
CA PHE A 961 -10.70 1.57 -48.44
C PHE A 961 -10.61 3.05 -48.80
N TYR A 962 -10.30 3.91 -47.81
CA TYR A 962 -10.04 5.33 -48.00
C TYR A 962 -8.84 5.60 -48.94
N VAL A 963 -7.68 4.99 -48.68
CA VAL A 963 -6.49 5.13 -49.55
C VAL A 963 -6.73 4.54 -50.94
N TRP A 964 -7.50 3.46 -51.06
CA TRP A 964 -7.87 2.85 -52.34
C TRP A 964 -8.74 3.77 -53.19
N ILE A 965 -9.78 4.38 -52.60
CA ILE A 965 -10.62 5.42 -53.24
C ILE A 965 -9.77 6.57 -53.77
N ILE A 966 -8.81 7.06 -52.96
CA ILE A 966 -7.91 8.16 -53.36
C ILE A 966 -6.93 7.69 -54.46
N SER A 967 -6.38 6.48 -54.36
CA SER A 967 -5.42 5.94 -55.33
C SER A 967 -6.02 5.71 -56.73
N ARG A 968 -7.34 5.47 -56.84
CA ARG A 968 -8.07 5.43 -58.12
C ARG A 968 -7.98 6.74 -58.91
N ARG A 969 -7.57 7.86 -58.29
CA ARG A 969 -7.40 9.17 -58.96
C ARG A 969 -5.95 9.55 -59.28
N ARG A 970 -4.92 8.87 -58.74
CA ARG A 970 -3.49 9.24 -58.95
C ARG A 970 -2.55 8.02 -58.89
N HIS A 971 -1.79 7.78 -59.96
CA HIS A 971 -0.86 6.64 -60.08
C HIS A 971 0.32 6.62 -59.08
N ALA A 972 0.66 7.74 -58.43
CA ALA A 972 1.85 7.87 -57.58
C ALA A 972 1.78 7.16 -56.21
N VAL A 973 0.69 6.46 -55.87
CA VAL A 973 0.37 6.01 -54.50
C VAL A 973 0.78 4.55 -54.20
N ALA A 974 1.34 3.83 -55.19
CA ALA A 974 1.59 2.38 -55.10
C ALA A 974 2.55 1.95 -53.96
N SER A 975 3.50 2.79 -53.55
CA SER A 975 4.43 2.50 -52.43
C SER A 975 3.77 2.73 -51.07
N LYS A 976 3.04 3.84 -50.89
CA LYS A 976 2.33 4.20 -49.65
C LYS A 976 1.22 3.19 -49.35
N LEU A 977 0.51 2.70 -50.37
CA LEU A 977 -0.48 1.61 -50.23
C LEU A 977 0.14 0.31 -49.67
N ARG A 978 1.35 -0.09 -50.09
CA ARG A 978 2.01 -1.31 -49.56
C ARG A 978 2.36 -1.20 -48.08
N GLN A 979 2.70 0.00 -47.59
CA GLN A 979 3.00 0.24 -46.18
C GLN A 979 1.73 0.22 -45.32
N VAL A 980 0.64 0.84 -45.78
CA VAL A 980 -0.68 0.78 -45.13
C VAL A 980 -1.15 -0.68 -45.06
N VAL A 981 -1.12 -1.40 -46.19
CA VAL A 981 -1.43 -2.85 -46.22
C VAL A 981 -0.59 -3.64 -45.22
N ALA A 982 0.73 -3.42 -45.14
CA ALA A 982 1.55 -4.14 -44.16
C ALA A 982 1.20 -3.82 -42.71
N ARG A 983 0.94 -2.54 -42.39
CA ARG A 983 0.55 -2.08 -41.05
C ARG A 983 -0.76 -2.71 -40.61
N ASP A 984 -1.82 -2.62 -41.42
CA ASP A 984 -3.14 -3.06 -40.96
C ASP A 984 -3.29 -4.60 -41.04
N VAL A 985 -2.42 -5.34 -41.78
CA VAL A 985 -2.34 -6.81 -41.65
C VAL A 985 -1.69 -7.15 -40.32
N ASN A 986 -0.63 -6.45 -39.93
CA ASN A 986 0.01 -6.66 -38.64
C ASN A 986 -0.95 -6.35 -37.47
N ALA A 987 -1.68 -5.23 -37.54
CA ALA A 987 -2.70 -4.89 -36.54
C ALA A 987 -3.82 -5.94 -36.44
N PHE A 988 -4.33 -6.42 -37.58
CA PHE A 988 -5.32 -7.50 -37.62
C PHE A 988 -4.79 -8.83 -37.05
N LEU A 989 -3.53 -9.19 -37.34
CA LEU A 989 -2.91 -10.40 -36.79
C LEU A 989 -2.70 -10.30 -35.26
N VAL A 990 -2.30 -9.14 -34.76
CA VAL A 990 -2.18 -8.90 -33.30
C VAL A 990 -3.56 -8.90 -32.63
N PHE A 991 -4.56 -8.25 -33.24
CA PHE A 991 -5.94 -8.23 -32.72
C PHE A 991 -6.54 -9.64 -32.65
N THR A 992 -6.47 -10.41 -33.75
CA THR A 992 -6.95 -11.80 -33.78
C THR A 992 -6.23 -12.70 -32.78
N PHE A 993 -4.93 -12.49 -32.54
CA PHE A 993 -4.13 -13.27 -31.58
C PHE A 993 -4.62 -13.07 -30.13
N LEU A 994 -5.02 -11.84 -29.79
CA LEU A 994 -5.48 -11.46 -28.46
C LEU A 994 -6.89 -12.00 -28.19
N ILE A 995 -7.84 -11.79 -29.09
CA ILE A 995 -9.24 -12.22 -28.91
C ILE A 995 -9.44 -13.74 -29.04
N PHE A 996 -8.50 -14.45 -29.68
CA PHE A 996 -8.70 -15.84 -30.15
C PHE A 996 -9.24 -16.77 -29.07
N SER A 997 -8.64 -16.81 -27.88
CA SER A 997 -9.10 -17.74 -26.85
C SER A 997 -10.37 -17.27 -26.15
N GLY A 998 -10.61 -15.96 -26.00
CA GLY A 998 -11.83 -15.42 -25.39
C GLY A 998 -13.06 -15.80 -26.18
N VAL A 999 -13.09 -15.43 -27.46
CA VAL A 999 -14.21 -15.73 -28.36
C VAL A 999 -14.39 -17.23 -28.57
N SER A 1000 -13.29 -18.00 -28.62
CA SER A 1000 -13.37 -19.47 -28.75
C SER A 1000 -14.03 -20.13 -27.54
N LEU A 1001 -13.76 -19.65 -26.32
CA LEU A 1001 -14.38 -20.19 -25.10
C LEU A 1001 -15.90 -19.94 -25.11
N THR A 1002 -16.35 -18.70 -25.30
CA THR A 1002 -17.79 -18.35 -25.30
C THR A 1002 -18.58 -19.13 -26.36
N VAL A 1003 -17.97 -19.42 -27.51
CA VAL A 1003 -18.58 -20.27 -28.54
C VAL A 1003 -18.72 -21.74 -28.10
N PHE A 1004 -17.79 -22.29 -27.31
CA PHE A 1004 -17.91 -23.65 -26.78
C PHE A 1004 -18.83 -23.74 -25.56
N GLU A 1005 -18.84 -22.72 -24.69
CA GLU A 1005 -19.74 -22.60 -23.52
C GLU A 1005 -21.23 -22.68 -23.91
N THR A 1006 -21.58 -22.26 -25.14
CA THR A 1006 -22.96 -22.33 -25.68
C THR A 1006 -23.53 -23.75 -25.71
N PHE A 1007 -22.70 -24.80 -25.74
CA PHE A 1007 -23.13 -26.21 -25.85
C PHE A 1007 -23.14 -26.97 -24.50
N GLY A 1008 -22.82 -26.30 -23.39
CA GLY A 1008 -22.66 -26.95 -22.09
C GLY A 1008 -23.91 -26.90 -21.22
N CYS A 1009 -24.85 -27.83 -21.39
CA CYS A 1009 -26.05 -27.93 -20.55
C CYS A 1009 -25.90 -28.93 -19.40
N ASP A 1010 -26.47 -28.60 -18.24
CA ASP A 1010 -26.59 -29.48 -17.06
C ASP A 1010 -28.04 -29.92 -16.84
N LYS A 1011 -28.22 -31.15 -16.37
CA LYS A 1011 -29.54 -31.77 -16.12
C LYS A 1011 -29.93 -31.74 -14.64
N LEU A 1012 -31.02 -31.04 -14.35
CA LEU A 1012 -31.70 -30.96 -13.05
C LEU A 1012 -33.05 -31.72 -13.11
N HIS A 1013 -33.79 -31.82 -12.00
CA HIS A 1013 -35.09 -32.51 -11.98
C HIS A 1013 -36.20 -31.64 -12.58
N THR A 1014 -36.10 -30.32 -12.39
CA THR A 1014 -37.01 -29.29 -12.90
C THR A 1014 -36.81 -28.98 -14.39
N GLY A 1015 -35.60 -29.14 -14.93
CA GLY A 1015 -35.28 -28.86 -16.34
C GLY A 1015 -33.81 -29.09 -16.70
N ASN A 1016 -33.45 -28.84 -17.97
CA ASN A 1016 -32.05 -28.74 -18.40
C ASN A 1016 -31.67 -27.26 -18.50
N PHE A 1017 -30.56 -26.84 -17.88
CA PHE A 1017 -30.12 -25.45 -17.81
C PHE A 1017 -28.73 -25.27 -18.41
N LEU A 1018 -28.44 -24.08 -18.96
CA LEU A 1018 -27.13 -23.75 -19.53
C LEU A 1018 -26.11 -23.51 -18.41
N ARG A 1019 -24.99 -24.23 -18.38
CA ARG A 1019 -23.94 -24.04 -17.35
C ARG A 1019 -23.39 -22.60 -17.36
N ALA A 1020 -23.25 -22.00 -18.53
CA ALA A 1020 -22.68 -20.66 -18.66
C ALA A 1020 -23.57 -19.55 -18.05
N ASP A 1021 -24.87 -19.81 -17.89
CA ASP A 1021 -25.86 -18.89 -17.34
C ASP A 1021 -27.11 -19.70 -16.92
N TYR A 1022 -27.21 -20.02 -15.63
CA TYR A 1022 -28.30 -20.84 -15.07
C TYR A 1022 -29.67 -20.13 -15.06
N SER A 1023 -29.78 -18.90 -15.58
CA SER A 1023 -31.07 -18.26 -15.87
C SER A 1023 -31.71 -18.76 -17.17
N LEU A 1024 -30.98 -19.52 -18.00
CA LEU A 1024 -31.42 -19.99 -19.31
C LEU A 1024 -31.61 -21.51 -19.34
N GLU A 1025 -32.79 -21.94 -19.80
CA GLU A 1025 -33.10 -23.35 -20.05
C GLU A 1025 -32.64 -23.78 -21.46
N CYS A 1026 -32.16 -25.02 -21.57
CA CYS A 1026 -31.69 -25.63 -22.82
C CYS A 1026 -32.79 -26.39 -23.58
N ASP A 1027 -33.82 -26.87 -22.87
CA ASP A 1027 -34.98 -27.59 -23.42
C ASP A 1027 -36.18 -26.63 -23.56
N ASP A 1028 -35.94 -25.40 -24.00
CA ASP A 1028 -36.94 -24.33 -23.99
C ASP A 1028 -38.07 -24.54 -25.01
N ASP A 1029 -39.33 -24.30 -24.60
CA ASP A 1029 -40.54 -24.50 -25.43
C ASP A 1029 -40.53 -23.68 -26.75
N GLU A 1030 -39.81 -22.57 -26.79
CA GLU A 1030 -39.67 -21.72 -27.99
C GLU A 1030 -38.50 -22.13 -28.91
N GLY A 1031 -37.64 -23.06 -28.48
CA GLY A 1031 -36.44 -23.51 -29.19
C GLY A 1031 -35.40 -22.41 -29.45
N LEU A 1032 -35.32 -21.40 -28.57
CA LEU A 1032 -34.35 -20.32 -28.59
C LEU A 1032 -32.91 -20.84 -28.42
N HIS A 1033 -32.69 -21.77 -27.49
CA HIS A 1033 -31.38 -22.36 -27.24
C HIS A 1033 -30.84 -23.09 -28.48
N ALA A 1034 -31.72 -23.83 -29.19
CA ALA A 1034 -31.38 -24.52 -30.43
C ALA A 1034 -30.93 -23.55 -31.54
N LYS A 1035 -31.59 -22.37 -31.67
CA LYS A 1035 -31.23 -21.33 -32.66
C LYS A 1035 -29.84 -20.76 -32.39
N TYR A 1036 -29.52 -20.44 -31.13
CA TYR A 1036 -28.20 -19.93 -30.75
C TYR A 1036 -27.10 -21.00 -30.81
N SER A 1037 -27.42 -22.26 -30.51
CA SER A 1037 -26.51 -23.40 -30.72
C SER A 1037 -26.12 -23.57 -32.21
N MET A 1038 -27.08 -23.42 -33.14
CA MET A 1038 -26.77 -23.41 -34.58
C MET A 1038 -25.86 -22.23 -34.98
N TYR A 1039 -26.07 -21.05 -34.39
CA TYR A 1039 -25.22 -19.88 -34.61
C TYR A 1039 -23.79 -20.07 -34.06
N ALA A 1040 -23.65 -20.59 -32.85
CA ALA A 1040 -22.36 -20.93 -32.26
C ALA A 1040 -21.62 -21.98 -33.10
N ALA A 1041 -22.32 -22.99 -33.63
CA ALA A 1041 -21.72 -24.02 -34.49
C ALA A 1041 -21.12 -23.41 -35.78
N PHE A 1042 -21.76 -22.39 -36.36
CA PHE A 1042 -21.17 -21.63 -37.46
C PHE A 1042 -19.93 -20.83 -37.02
N MET A 1043 -19.96 -20.23 -35.83
CA MET A 1043 -18.83 -19.44 -35.31
C MET A 1043 -17.60 -20.29 -34.92
N ILE A 1044 -17.75 -21.60 -34.66
CA ILE A 1044 -16.62 -22.53 -34.54
C ILE A 1044 -15.73 -22.51 -35.80
N ALA A 1045 -16.34 -22.44 -36.99
CA ALA A 1045 -15.61 -22.38 -38.26
C ALA A 1045 -14.86 -21.05 -38.45
N VAL A 1046 -15.36 -19.96 -37.86
CA VAL A 1046 -14.77 -18.61 -37.97
C VAL A 1046 -13.61 -18.42 -36.99
N TYR A 1047 -13.78 -18.81 -35.72
CA TYR A 1047 -12.84 -18.49 -34.64
C TYR A 1047 -11.93 -19.68 -34.27
N PRO A 1048 -12.38 -20.73 -33.54
CA PRO A 1048 -11.57 -21.92 -33.22
C PRO A 1048 -10.85 -22.55 -34.40
N VAL A 1049 -11.50 -22.69 -35.56
CA VAL A 1049 -10.90 -23.31 -36.76
C VAL A 1049 -10.31 -22.28 -37.71
N GLY A 1050 -11.02 -21.18 -37.95
CA GLY A 1050 -10.66 -20.18 -38.96
C GLY A 1050 -9.34 -19.45 -38.67
N ILE A 1051 -9.09 -19.04 -37.42
CA ILE A 1051 -7.87 -18.30 -37.05
C ILE A 1051 -6.61 -19.18 -37.16
N PRO A 1052 -6.55 -20.42 -36.62
CA PRO A 1052 -5.37 -21.29 -36.79
C PRO A 1052 -5.11 -21.67 -38.25
N VAL A 1053 -6.15 -21.95 -39.04
CA VAL A 1053 -6.02 -22.23 -40.49
C VAL A 1053 -5.51 -21.00 -41.24
N LEU A 1054 -6.00 -19.81 -40.90
CA LEU A 1054 -5.51 -18.54 -41.45
C LEU A 1054 -4.02 -18.35 -41.15
N TYR A 1055 -3.60 -18.51 -39.90
CA TYR A 1055 -2.19 -18.40 -39.52
C TYR A 1055 -1.31 -19.42 -40.24
N ALA A 1056 -1.72 -20.68 -40.29
CA ALA A 1056 -1.02 -21.73 -41.05
C ALA A 1056 -0.91 -21.38 -42.54
N SER A 1057 -1.97 -20.87 -43.16
CA SER A 1057 -1.98 -20.49 -44.59
C SER A 1057 -1.06 -19.30 -44.91
N ILE A 1058 -0.99 -18.30 -44.02
CA ILE A 1058 -0.11 -17.14 -44.15
C ILE A 1058 1.35 -17.58 -43.99
N LEU A 1059 1.63 -18.39 -42.96
CA LEU A 1059 2.96 -18.93 -42.66
C LEU A 1059 3.48 -19.78 -43.82
N TRP A 1060 2.66 -20.71 -44.34
CA TRP A 1060 3.00 -21.54 -45.50
C TRP A 1060 3.35 -20.69 -46.73
N ARG A 1061 2.50 -19.71 -47.08
CA ARG A 1061 2.73 -18.80 -48.21
C ARG A 1061 3.98 -17.92 -48.04
N SER A 1062 4.32 -17.52 -46.81
CA SER A 1062 5.54 -16.75 -46.53
C SER A 1062 6.80 -17.61 -46.51
N ALA A 1063 6.74 -18.83 -45.96
CA ALA A 1063 7.88 -19.76 -45.88
C ALA A 1063 8.33 -20.24 -47.27
N VAL A 1064 7.37 -20.53 -48.17
CA VAL A 1064 7.67 -20.87 -49.57
C VAL A 1064 8.46 -19.75 -50.27
N LYS A 1065 8.15 -18.47 -50.00
CA LYS A 1065 8.88 -17.31 -50.55
C LYS A 1065 10.20 -16.98 -49.86
N GLN A 1066 10.41 -17.41 -48.61
CA GLN A 1066 11.67 -17.15 -47.89
C GLN A 1066 12.80 -18.13 -48.25
N ARG A 1067 12.47 -19.26 -48.89
CA ARG A 1067 13.47 -20.24 -49.35
C ARG A 1067 14.32 -19.69 -50.52
N ASP A 1068 13.72 -18.84 -51.36
CA ASP A 1068 14.41 -18.08 -52.42
C ASP A 1068 15.01 -16.78 -51.87
N ARG A 1069 16.22 -16.87 -51.32
CA ARG A 1069 16.93 -15.80 -50.58
C ARG A 1069 17.30 -14.53 -51.38
N THR A 1070 16.84 -14.35 -52.62
CA THR A 1070 17.36 -13.35 -53.56
C THR A 1070 16.38 -12.22 -53.94
N GLN A 1071 15.12 -12.24 -53.48
CA GLN A 1071 14.14 -11.18 -53.81
C GLN A 1071 13.66 -10.37 -52.60
N LEU A 1072 13.41 -9.07 -52.83
CA LEU A 1072 12.95 -8.11 -51.82
C LEU A 1072 11.73 -8.64 -51.04
N PRO A 1073 11.66 -8.41 -49.71
CA PRO A 1073 10.55 -8.91 -48.90
C PRO A 1073 9.23 -8.30 -49.34
N SER A 1074 8.31 -9.15 -49.79
CA SER A 1074 6.93 -8.76 -50.08
C SER A 1074 6.26 -8.15 -48.84
N SER A 1075 5.34 -7.19 -49.02
CA SER A 1075 4.68 -6.48 -47.92
C SER A 1075 4.02 -7.42 -46.90
N LEU A 1076 3.49 -8.56 -47.37
CA LEU A 1076 2.90 -9.59 -46.52
C LEU A 1076 3.91 -10.26 -45.57
N ALA A 1077 5.14 -10.53 -46.04
CA ALA A 1077 6.19 -11.17 -45.23
C ALA A 1077 6.72 -10.25 -44.11
N SER A 1078 6.71 -8.93 -44.34
CA SER A 1078 7.01 -7.93 -43.30
C SER A 1078 5.87 -7.84 -42.27
N ALA A 1079 4.62 -7.86 -42.73
CA ALA A 1079 3.44 -7.78 -41.88
C ALA A 1079 3.25 -9.01 -40.96
N SER A 1080 3.49 -10.20 -41.50
CA SER A 1080 3.38 -11.48 -40.78
C SER A 1080 4.56 -11.78 -39.86
N SER A 1081 5.57 -10.89 -39.78
CA SER A 1081 6.77 -11.10 -38.96
C SER A 1081 6.48 -11.37 -37.48
N PHE A 1082 5.35 -10.90 -36.95
CA PHE A 1082 4.87 -11.23 -35.59
C PHE A 1082 4.69 -12.75 -35.37
N LEU A 1083 4.24 -13.50 -36.39
CA LEU A 1083 3.89 -14.93 -36.27
C LEU A 1083 5.11 -15.87 -36.37
N TRP A 1084 6.22 -15.45 -37.01
CA TRP A 1084 7.35 -16.36 -37.31
C TRP A 1084 8.70 -15.90 -36.76
N ARG A 1085 8.92 -14.60 -36.53
CA ARG A 1085 10.23 -14.05 -36.13
C ARG A 1085 10.79 -14.59 -34.80
N PRO A 1086 9.99 -14.94 -33.77
CA PRO A 1086 10.51 -15.55 -32.54
C PRO A 1086 11.06 -16.98 -32.72
N TYR A 1087 10.60 -17.69 -33.76
CA TYR A 1087 10.84 -19.12 -33.96
C TYR A 1087 11.99 -19.40 -34.92
N LYS A 1088 12.73 -20.48 -34.68
CA LYS A 1088 13.76 -21.02 -35.59
C LYS A 1088 13.13 -21.36 -36.94
N GLY A 1089 13.89 -21.20 -38.02
CA GLY A 1089 13.39 -21.49 -39.39
C GLY A 1089 12.88 -22.92 -39.63
N ARG A 1090 13.26 -23.90 -38.78
CA ARG A 1090 12.73 -25.28 -38.81
C ARG A 1090 11.38 -25.44 -38.08
N ALA A 1091 11.00 -24.48 -37.24
CA ALA A 1091 9.80 -24.50 -36.38
C ALA A 1091 8.88 -23.29 -36.66
N PHE A 1092 8.89 -22.76 -37.89
CA PHE A 1092 8.12 -21.56 -38.27
C PHE A 1092 6.59 -21.71 -38.13
N TYR A 1093 6.10 -22.96 -38.05
CA TYR A 1093 4.68 -23.31 -37.92
C TYR A 1093 4.20 -23.38 -36.46
N TRP A 1094 5.03 -23.00 -35.48
CA TRP A 1094 4.71 -23.15 -34.06
C TRP A 1094 3.48 -22.34 -33.60
N GLU A 1095 3.13 -21.27 -34.31
CA GLU A 1095 2.01 -20.40 -33.96
C GLU A 1095 0.64 -21.13 -33.97
N PRO A 1096 0.22 -21.83 -35.06
CA PRO A 1096 -0.91 -22.76 -35.02
C PRO A 1096 -0.85 -23.83 -33.92
N VAL A 1097 0.33 -24.32 -33.55
CA VAL A 1097 0.48 -25.32 -32.48
C VAL A 1097 0.15 -24.71 -31.12
N GLU A 1098 0.55 -23.45 -30.89
CA GLU A 1098 0.20 -22.69 -29.70
C GLU A 1098 -1.29 -22.36 -29.64
N CYS A 1099 -1.94 -22.08 -30.78
CA CYS A 1099 -3.40 -21.98 -30.84
C CYS A 1099 -4.09 -23.30 -30.49
N LEU A 1100 -3.60 -24.44 -30.99
CA LEU A 1100 -4.15 -25.77 -30.67
C LEU A 1100 -4.00 -26.08 -29.18
N ARG A 1101 -2.85 -25.76 -28.57
CA ARG A 1101 -2.64 -25.88 -27.12
C ARG A 1101 -3.66 -25.07 -26.32
N ARG A 1102 -3.89 -23.81 -26.69
CA ARG A 1102 -4.90 -22.95 -26.05
C ARG A 1102 -6.31 -23.57 -26.16
N LEU A 1103 -6.68 -24.10 -27.32
CA LEU A 1103 -7.97 -24.81 -27.49
C LEU A 1103 -8.07 -26.09 -26.65
N MET A 1104 -6.99 -26.87 -26.51
CA MET A 1104 -7.00 -28.08 -25.67
C MET A 1104 -7.15 -27.77 -24.17
N LEU A 1105 -6.54 -26.68 -23.69
CA LEU A 1105 -6.53 -26.30 -22.28
C LEU A 1105 -7.66 -25.34 -21.86
N ALA A 1106 -8.32 -24.68 -22.81
CA ALA A 1106 -9.34 -23.65 -22.52
C ALA A 1106 -10.57 -23.71 -23.46
N GLY A 1107 -10.76 -24.78 -24.23
CA GLY A 1107 -11.95 -24.97 -25.07
C GLY A 1107 -12.50 -26.39 -24.99
N LEU A 1108 -11.68 -27.38 -25.35
CA LEU A 1108 -12.10 -28.79 -25.37
C LEU A 1108 -12.47 -29.33 -23.98
N LEU A 1109 -11.88 -28.77 -22.91
CA LEU A 1109 -12.21 -29.14 -21.52
C LEU A 1109 -13.69 -28.91 -21.16
N VAL A 1110 -14.42 -28.00 -21.82
CA VAL A 1110 -15.85 -27.76 -21.59
C VAL A 1110 -16.67 -29.06 -21.75
N PHE A 1111 -16.25 -29.95 -22.66
CA PHE A 1111 -16.94 -31.21 -22.96
C PHE A 1111 -16.41 -32.42 -22.18
N ILE A 1112 -15.29 -32.28 -21.45
CA ILE A 1112 -14.59 -33.42 -20.83
C ILE A 1112 -14.90 -33.45 -19.33
N MET A 1113 -15.73 -34.42 -18.90
CA MET A 1113 -16.05 -34.70 -17.49
C MET A 1113 -16.36 -33.44 -16.65
N PRO A 1114 -17.27 -32.55 -17.11
CA PRO A 1114 -17.46 -31.23 -16.52
C PRO A 1114 -17.76 -31.28 -15.02
N GLY A 1115 -17.09 -30.42 -14.25
CA GLY A 1115 -17.27 -30.29 -12.80
C GLY A 1115 -16.73 -31.47 -11.97
N LYS A 1116 -16.03 -32.43 -12.59
CA LYS A 1116 -15.44 -33.59 -11.89
C LYS A 1116 -13.91 -33.49 -11.85
N PRO A 1117 -13.23 -34.02 -10.81
CA PRO A 1117 -11.76 -34.01 -10.72
C PRO A 1117 -11.03 -34.60 -11.95
N GLY A 1118 -11.68 -35.49 -12.70
CA GLY A 1118 -11.16 -36.02 -13.96
C GLY A 1118 -10.91 -34.96 -15.04
N GLN A 1119 -11.63 -33.84 -15.04
CA GLN A 1119 -11.42 -32.71 -15.95
C GLN A 1119 -10.06 -32.06 -15.71
N SER A 1120 -9.74 -31.78 -14.44
CA SER A 1120 -8.44 -31.24 -14.00
C SER A 1120 -7.29 -32.21 -14.25
N ALA A 1121 -7.52 -33.52 -14.09
CA ALA A 1121 -6.52 -34.54 -14.42
C ALA A 1121 -6.17 -34.56 -15.93
N VAL A 1122 -7.16 -34.41 -16.81
CA VAL A 1122 -6.94 -34.29 -18.26
C VAL A 1122 -6.23 -32.98 -18.61
N ALA A 1123 -6.57 -31.87 -17.95
CA ALA A 1123 -5.87 -30.60 -18.11
C ALA A 1123 -4.38 -30.70 -17.72
N CYS A 1124 -4.07 -31.33 -16.58
CA CYS A 1124 -2.70 -31.61 -16.14
C CYS A 1124 -1.92 -32.42 -17.19
N LEU A 1125 -2.55 -33.46 -17.75
CA LEU A 1125 -1.93 -34.31 -18.77
C LEU A 1125 -1.60 -33.51 -20.05
N PHE A 1126 -2.52 -32.66 -20.52
CA PHE A 1126 -2.27 -31.79 -21.68
C PHE A 1126 -1.17 -30.75 -21.40
N ALA A 1127 -1.13 -30.16 -20.19
CA ALA A 1127 -0.08 -29.23 -19.79
C ALA A 1127 1.30 -29.92 -19.72
N PHE A 1128 1.38 -31.10 -19.12
CA PHE A 1128 2.61 -31.91 -19.04
C PHE A 1128 3.11 -32.33 -20.43
N CYS A 1129 2.22 -32.87 -21.27
CA CYS A 1129 2.55 -33.23 -22.65
C CYS A 1129 3.06 -32.03 -23.46
N THR A 1130 2.52 -30.82 -23.22
CA THR A 1130 3.04 -29.59 -23.84
C THR A 1130 4.50 -29.33 -23.43
N VAL A 1131 4.82 -29.40 -22.13
CA VAL A 1131 6.20 -29.16 -21.64
C VAL A 1131 7.19 -30.13 -22.31
N VAL A 1132 6.83 -31.42 -22.38
CA VAL A 1132 7.63 -32.45 -23.04
C VAL A 1132 7.83 -32.15 -24.53
N VAL A 1133 6.75 -31.87 -25.27
CA VAL A 1133 6.81 -31.56 -26.71
C VAL A 1133 7.62 -30.28 -26.97
N TYR A 1134 7.54 -29.29 -26.09
CA TYR A 1134 8.33 -28.06 -26.19
C TYR A 1134 9.83 -28.30 -25.98
N ASP A 1135 10.25 -29.06 -24.95
CA ASP A 1135 11.68 -29.26 -24.73
C ASP A 1135 12.34 -30.20 -25.75
N GLN A 1136 11.57 -31.07 -26.41
CA GLN A 1136 12.04 -31.84 -27.57
C GLN A 1136 12.28 -30.94 -28.80
N ILE A 1137 11.37 -29.99 -29.09
CA ILE A 1137 11.42 -29.20 -30.34
C ILE A 1137 12.22 -27.90 -30.19
N ARG A 1138 12.28 -27.32 -28.98
CA ARG A 1138 12.98 -26.06 -28.61
C ARG A 1138 12.82 -24.96 -29.69
N PRO A 1139 11.59 -24.53 -29.99
CA PRO A 1139 11.27 -23.79 -31.23
C PRO A 1139 11.83 -22.36 -31.28
N HIS A 1140 12.10 -21.71 -30.14
CA HIS A 1140 12.54 -20.31 -30.08
C HIS A 1140 14.02 -20.11 -30.45
N GLN A 1141 14.34 -18.94 -31.02
CA GLN A 1141 15.71 -18.57 -31.40
C GLN A 1141 16.54 -18.05 -30.21
N GLN A 1142 15.99 -17.19 -29.36
CA GLN A 1142 16.73 -16.54 -28.27
C GLN A 1142 16.69 -17.39 -27.00
N ALA A 1143 17.81 -17.48 -26.29
CA ALA A 1143 17.89 -18.23 -25.03
C ALA A 1143 16.96 -17.66 -23.94
N MET A 1144 16.81 -16.34 -23.88
CA MET A 1144 15.93 -15.65 -22.91
C MET A 1144 14.44 -15.90 -23.18
N ASP A 1145 14.04 -15.98 -24.46
CA ASP A 1145 12.68 -16.39 -24.83
C ASP A 1145 12.41 -17.84 -24.41
N LYS A 1146 13.41 -18.74 -24.52
CA LYS A 1146 13.27 -20.14 -24.07
C LYS A 1146 12.92 -20.24 -22.59
N TRP A 1147 13.64 -19.49 -21.74
CA TRP A 1147 13.38 -19.48 -20.29
C TRP A 1147 12.00 -18.91 -19.95
N LEU A 1148 11.58 -17.84 -20.61
CA LEU A 1148 10.28 -17.20 -20.39
C LEU A 1148 9.10 -18.14 -20.76
N TYR A 1149 9.22 -18.90 -21.86
CA TYR A 1149 8.24 -19.93 -22.23
C TYR A 1149 8.26 -21.15 -21.28
N MET A 1150 9.44 -21.62 -20.85
CA MET A 1150 9.54 -22.74 -19.91
C MET A 1150 8.89 -22.40 -18.56
N LEU A 1151 9.12 -21.19 -18.02
CA LEU A 1151 8.45 -20.76 -16.80
C LEU A 1151 6.93 -20.65 -17.02
N GLY A 1152 6.48 -20.06 -18.14
CA GLY A 1152 5.06 -19.94 -18.45
C GLY A 1152 4.32 -21.29 -18.52
N TYR A 1153 4.91 -22.30 -19.15
CA TYR A 1153 4.32 -23.64 -19.17
C TYR A 1153 4.42 -24.35 -17.80
N GLY A 1154 5.50 -24.12 -17.04
CA GLY A 1154 5.62 -24.58 -15.66
C GLY A 1154 4.50 -24.04 -14.77
N ILE A 1155 4.20 -22.74 -14.84
CA ILE A 1155 3.10 -22.10 -14.11
C ILE A 1155 1.75 -22.74 -14.46
N LEU A 1156 1.47 -23.00 -15.75
CA LEU A 1156 0.23 -23.64 -16.17
C LEU A 1156 0.11 -25.06 -15.60
N PHE A 1157 1.15 -25.87 -15.72
CA PHE A 1157 1.18 -27.22 -15.16
C PHE A 1157 1.01 -27.20 -13.63
N SER A 1158 1.76 -26.36 -12.92
CA SER A 1158 1.67 -26.23 -11.46
C SER A 1158 0.28 -25.77 -11.01
N SER A 1159 -0.34 -24.81 -11.70
CA SER A 1159 -1.69 -24.33 -11.37
C SER A 1159 -2.76 -25.42 -11.58
N MET A 1160 -2.69 -26.16 -12.68
CA MET A 1160 -3.58 -27.28 -12.98
C MET A 1160 -3.35 -28.46 -12.02
N PHE A 1161 -2.11 -28.72 -11.61
CA PHE A 1161 -1.78 -29.77 -10.64
C PHE A 1161 -2.28 -29.41 -9.24
N THR A 1162 -2.11 -28.16 -8.79
CA THR A 1162 -2.69 -27.66 -7.53
C THR A 1162 -4.21 -27.81 -7.53
N SER A 1163 -4.89 -27.49 -8.64
CA SER A 1163 -6.33 -27.73 -8.80
C SER A 1163 -6.74 -29.18 -8.53
N LEU A 1164 -6.02 -30.13 -9.12
CA LEU A 1164 -6.30 -31.56 -8.95
C LEU A 1164 -6.11 -32.01 -7.50
N LEU A 1165 -5.07 -31.51 -6.83
CA LEU A 1165 -4.82 -31.81 -5.42
C LEU A 1165 -5.91 -31.25 -4.50
N MET A 1166 -6.34 -30.00 -4.74
CA MET A 1166 -7.41 -29.32 -4.00
C MET A 1166 -8.76 -30.03 -4.19
N GLN A 1167 -9.14 -30.35 -5.44
CA GLN A 1167 -10.39 -31.07 -5.75
C GLN A 1167 -10.41 -32.49 -5.18
N GLY A 1168 -9.24 -33.14 -5.02
CA GLY A 1168 -9.13 -34.43 -4.35
C GLY A 1168 -9.03 -34.36 -2.82
N ARG A 1169 -9.07 -33.16 -2.21
CA ARG A 1169 -8.92 -32.92 -0.76
C ARG A 1169 -7.60 -33.47 -0.17
N TRP A 1170 -6.52 -33.51 -0.97
CA TRP A 1170 -5.20 -34.02 -0.55
C TRP A 1170 -4.30 -32.97 0.11
N VAL A 1171 -4.80 -31.76 0.39
CA VAL A 1171 -4.03 -30.61 0.85
C VAL A 1171 -4.64 -30.02 2.11
N GLU A 1172 -3.95 -30.20 3.23
CA GLU A 1172 -4.28 -29.59 4.52
C GLU A 1172 -4.26 -28.06 4.44
N GLU A 1173 -5.14 -27.43 5.20
CA GLU A 1173 -5.43 -25.98 5.14
C GLU A 1173 -4.18 -25.10 5.30
N GLY A 1174 -3.29 -25.44 6.24
CA GLY A 1174 -2.02 -24.74 6.43
C GLY A 1174 -1.08 -24.76 5.21
N SER A 1175 -1.14 -25.82 4.39
CA SER A 1175 -0.35 -25.92 3.15
C SER A 1175 -0.90 -25.07 2.01
N GLN A 1176 -2.19 -24.71 2.04
CA GLN A 1176 -2.85 -23.99 0.94
C GLN A 1176 -2.29 -22.56 0.77
N LYS A 1177 -2.02 -21.85 1.88
CA LYS A 1177 -1.41 -20.50 1.86
C LYS A 1177 0.00 -20.53 1.26
N ALA A 1178 0.82 -21.52 1.63
CA ALA A 1178 2.17 -21.69 1.09
C ALA A 1178 2.18 -21.99 -0.43
N ILE A 1179 1.28 -22.86 -0.89
CA ILE A 1179 1.13 -23.18 -2.32
C ILE A 1179 0.62 -21.95 -3.10
N GLY A 1180 -0.35 -21.20 -2.56
CA GLY A 1180 -0.84 -19.96 -3.15
C GLY A 1180 0.27 -18.92 -3.33
N SER A 1181 1.02 -18.65 -2.27
CA SER A 1181 2.16 -17.73 -2.26
C SER A 1181 3.24 -18.11 -3.28
N LEU A 1182 3.55 -19.41 -3.41
CA LEU A 1182 4.49 -19.92 -4.42
C LEU A 1182 4.00 -19.66 -5.85
N LEU A 1183 2.72 -19.90 -6.14
CA LEU A 1183 2.13 -19.66 -7.47
C LEU A 1183 2.12 -18.17 -7.83
N ILE A 1184 1.87 -17.27 -6.86
CA ILE A 1184 1.99 -15.82 -7.05
C ILE A 1184 3.46 -15.46 -7.39
N ALA A 1185 4.42 -15.93 -6.60
CA ALA A 1185 5.84 -15.64 -6.82
C ALA A 1185 6.33 -16.08 -8.21
N MET A 1186 5.87 -17.24 -8.70
CA MET A 1186 6.18 -17.70 -10.06
C MET A 1186 5.59 -16.78 -11.15
N ASN A 1187 4.36 -16.30 -10.99
CA ASN A 1187 3.73 -15.37 -11.94
C ASN A 1187 4.37 -13.97 -11.90
N VAL A 1188 4.72 -13.46 -10.72
CA VAL A 1188 5.47 -12.20 -10.57
C VAL A 1188 6.84 -12.32 -11.25
N LEU A 1189 7.55 -13.44 -11.06
CA LEU A 1189 8.83 -13.71 -11.74
C LEU A 1189 8.68 -13.71 -13.28
N LEU A 1190 7.58 -14.26 -13.82
CA LEU A 1190 7.27 -14.22 -15.25
C LEU A 1190 7.15 -12.78 -15.78
N LEU A 1191 6.43 -11.91 -15.05
CA LEU A 1191 6.25 -10.50 -15.39
C LEU A 1191 7.55 -9.71 -15.26
N VAL A 1192 8.31 -9.91 -14.18
CA VAL A 1192 9.62 -9.27 -13.96
C VAL A 1192 10.61 -9.64 -15.05
N MET A 1193 10.67 -10.91 -15.47
CA MET A 1193 11.53 -11.30 -16.60
C MET A 1193 11.09 -10.68 -17.93
N ALA A 1194 9.79 -10.55 -18.20
CA ALA A 1194 9.30 -9.86 -19.40
C ALA A 1194 9.67 -8.36 -19.39
N LEU A 1195 9.50 -7.69 -18.24
CA LEU A 1195 9.91 -6.29 -18.03
C LEU A 1195 11.43 -6.10 -18.17
N ALA A 1196 12.24 -6.97 -17.59
CA ALA A 1196 13.69 -6.93 -17.71
C ALA A 1196 14.15 -7.06 -19.17
N GLN A 1197 13.52 -7.93 -19.97
CA GLN A 1197 13.78 -8.03 -21.40
C GLN A 1197 13.43 -6.75 -22.17
N VAL A 1198 12.34 -6.06 -21.80
CA VAL A 1198 11.99 -4.74 -22.36
C VAL A 1198 13.03 -3.69 -21.98
N GLY A 1199 13.46 -3.64 -20.71
CA GLY A 1199 14.48 -2.71 -20.22
C GLY A 1199 15.84 -2.90 -20.89
N LEU A 1200 16.27 -4.15 -21.12
CA LEU A 1200 17.49 -4.47 -21.86
C LEU A 1200 17.41 -4.02 -23.33
N VAL A 1201 16.26 -4.20 -23.99
CA VAL A 1201 16.04 -3.69 -25.36
C VAL A 1201 16.03 -2.17 -25.38
N TYR A 1202 15.41 -1.51 -24.40
CA TYR A 1202 15.38 -0.05 -24.29
C TYR A 1202 16.80 0.54 -24.09
N ARG A 1203 17.59 -0.03 -23.17
CA ARG A 1203 19.01 0.33 -22.99
C ARG A 1203 19.82 0.13 -24.27
N GLY A 1204 19.63 -0.99 -24.97
CA GLY A 1204 20.27 -1.24 -26.27
C GLY A 1204 19.86 -0.27 -27.39
N VAL A 1205 18.65 0.29 -27.34
CA VAL A 1205 18.19 1.33 -28.27
C VAL A 1205 18.76 2.71 -27.88
N GLN A 1206 18.91 3.01 -26.58
CA GLN A 1206 19.55 4.25 -26.11
C GLN A 1206 21.05 4.29 -26.39
N THR A 1207 21.79 3.19 -26.20
CA THR A 1207 23.23 3.13 -26.53
C THR A 1207 23.51 3.31 -28.03
N ALA A 1208 22.52 3.04 -28.89
CA ALA A 1208 22.57 3.33 -30.33
C ALA A 1208 22.15 4.79 -30.69
N ALA A 1209 21.81 5.63 -29.72
CA ALA A 1209 21.24 6.98 -29.92
C ALA A 1209 22.15 8.14 -29.45
N GLY A 1210 23.41 7.88 -29.13
CA GLY A 1210 24.42 8.93 -28.95
C GLY A 1210 24.85 9.58 -30.29
N PRO A 1211 25.44 10.79 -30.27
CA PRO A 1211 25.84 11.51 -31.48
C PRO A 1211 27.11 10.92 -32.11
N LEU A 1212 26.97 9.81 -32.82
CA LEU A 1212 28.05 9.28 -33.65
C LEU A 1212 28.19 10.08 -34.95
N ARG A 1213 29.42 10.54 -35.19
CA ARG A 1213 29.90 11.05 -36.48
C ARG A 1213 29.47 10.12 -37.62
N GLN A 1214 29.24 10.69 -38.80
CA GLN A 1214 29.09 9.92 -40.02
C GLN A 1214 30.27 8.95 -40.21
N ASN A 1215 29.94 7.74 -40.65
CA ASN A 1215 30.79 6.66 -41.13
C ASN A 1215 31.56 5.82 -40.07
N SER A 1216 31.12 4.54 -39.96
CA SER A 1216 31.94 3.31 -40.18
C SER A 1216 31.88 2.21 -39.12
N LEU A 1217 31.55 2.48 -37.85
CA LEU A 1217 31.70 1.47 -36.78
C LEU A 1217 30.75 0.25 -36.88
N PHE A 1218 29.51 0.41 -37.36
CA PHE A 1218 28.62 -0.75 -37.59
C PHE A 1218 29.05 -1.61 -38.79
N ASP A 1219 29.75 -1.00 -39.75
CA ASP A 1219 30.33 -1.69 -40.91
C ASP A 1219 31.66 -2.38 -40.54
N GLN A 1220 32.33 -1.94 -39.47
CA GLN A 1220 33.57 -2.51 -38.98
C GLN A 1220 33.35 -3.84 -38.22
N TYR A 1221 32.24 -3.98 -37.49
CA TYR A 1221 31.87 -5.25 -36.83
C TYR A 1221 31.41 -6.34 -37.82
N LEU A 1222 30.93 -5.94 -39.01
CA LEU A 1222 30.65 -6.84 -40.14
C LEU A 1222 31.87 -7.08 -41.04
N ARG A 1223 33.00 -6.42 -40.78
CA ARG A 1223 34.29 -6.64 -41.46
C ARG A 1223 35.28 -7.46 -40.63
N SER A 1224 35.21 -7.44 -39.30
CA SER A 1224 36.04 -8.31 -38.43
C SER A 1224 35.69 -9.80 -38.54
N SER A 1225 34.46 -10.14 -38.95
CA SER A 1225 34.06 -11.50 -39.34
C SER A 1225 34.42 -11.87 -40.79
N ARG A 1226 35.19 -11.01 -41.48
CA ARG A 1226 35.62 -11.19 -42.88
C ARG A 1226 37.14 -11.18 -43.08
N SER A 1227 37.94 -11.12 -42.01
CA SER A 1227 39.41 -11.12 -42.05
C SER A 1227 40.05 -12.28 -41.27
N ALA A 1228 39.32 -13.39 -41.08
CA ALA A 1228 39.80 -14.62 -40.44
C ALA A 1228 39.81 -15.82 -41.42
N VAL A 1229 39.81 -15.54 -42.73
CA VAL A 1229 40.08 -16.49 -43.82
C VAL A 1229 40.94 -15.73 -44.84
N GLU A 1230 41.96 -16.40 -45.40
CA GLU A 1230 43.04 -15.81 -46.23
C GLU A 1230 44.02 -14.92 -45.43
N SER A 1231 45.00 -15.49 -44.71
CA SER A 1231 46.21 -15.96 -45.38
C SER A 1231 47.11 -16.83 -44.50
N THR A 1232 47.20 -18.12 -44.86
CA THR A 1232 48.37 -18.98 -44.62
C THR A 1232 48.39 -20.08 -45.68
N THR A 1233 49.07 -19.83 -46.79
CA THR A 1233 49.86 -20.86 -47.48
C THR A 1233 51.21 -20.95 -46.76
N ALA A 1234 51.91 -22.08 -46.62
CA ALA A 1234 51.80 -23.42 -47.20
C ALA A 1234 52.44 -24.44 -46.19
N PRO A 1235 52.74 -25.72 -46.53
CA PRO A 1235 52.30 -26.54 -47.67
C PRO A 1235 51.66 -27.89 -47.24
N VAL A 1236 51.42 -28.72 -48.26
CA VAL A 1236 51.08 -30.16 -48.27
C VAL A 1236 51.72 -31.00 -47.15
N ASP A 1237 50.92 -31.88 -46.51
CA ASP A 1237 51.28 -33.30 -46.33
C ASP A 1237 50.06 -34.19 -46.03
N ASP A 1238 50.14 -35.47 -46.43
CA ASP A 1238 49.13 -36.52 -46.27
C ASP A 1238 48.99 -37.01 -44.80
N ASN A 1239 47.78 -37.38 -44.37
CA ASN A 1239 47.42 -38.78 -44.02
C ASN A 1239 46.11 -38.95 -43.20
N SER A 1240 45.27 -39.87 -43.69
CA SER A 1240 44.36 -40.81 -43.01
C SER A 1240 43.89 -40.61 -41.54
N ALA A 1241 42.55 -40.49 -41.41
CA ALA A 1241 41.69 -41.34 -40.55
C ALA A 1241 41.74 -41.15 -38.99
N PRO A 1242 40.95 -41.86 -38.15
CA PRO A 1242 39.90 -41.19 -37.36
C PRO A 1242 39.81 -41.51 -35.84
N LEU A 1243 39.19 -40.60 -35.05
CA LEU A 1243 38.61 -40.83 -33.69
C LEU A 1243 39.62 -41.28 -32.58
N PRO A 1244 39.37 -41.08 -31.26
CA PRO A 1244 38.06 -41.08 -30.57
C PRO A 1244 37.85 -40.10 -29.39
N MET A 1245 36.62 -40.18 -28.86
CA MET A 1245 36.14 -39.94 -27.48
C MET A 1245 37.06 -39.29 -26.41
N SER A 1246 36.55 -38.22 -25.80
CA SER A 1246 36.08 -38.26 -24.39
C SER A 1246 34.92 -37.28 -24.20
#